data_AF-A0A1B6BIF7-F1
#
_entry.id   AF-A0A1B6BIF7-F1
#
_cell.length_a   1.000
_cell.length_b   1.000
_cell.length_c   1.000
_cell.angle_alpha   90.00
_cell.angle_beta   90.00
_cell.angle_gamma   90.00
#
_symmetry.space_group_name_H-M   'P 1'
#
loop_
_entity.id
_entity.type
_entity.pdbx_description
1 polymer ?
#
loop_
_entity_poly.entity_id
_entity_poly.type
_entity_poly.pdbx_seq_one_letter_code
_entity_poly.pdbx_strand_id
1 'polypeptide(L)'
;MQTEKKTYFTKGNIEVLRTQAYLDQEHIIEAIGSQLDLKKGGVFASNYEYPGRYSRWEIAFVDPCLELRFFESKFVVQSLNGRGDILFDTVIACIATVSGVEIIEQTESYLVGRIHKSDGFFSEEERSKQNSIFLVIRQLIDLFYSQEDDKLGLYGAFGYDLVFQFESEIQFNKERPQGQENLVLFLPDQLYIKDRQMGKQYKITYDFVTDSGTTVGLSHDERTNGLCPIESEPIENITSPKGAYAEIVKRALGSFKCGDLFEVVPSHILSQKIDLTPYEVFLNTIRINPSPYNFYLNLGKESLVGSSPEMFVRVEGSKIETCPISGTIKRGRNALEDADQVRTLLNSTKDENELTMCTDVDRNDKSRICVPGSVDVIGRRQIEFYSHLIHTVDHVVGELMPGFDAIDAFLTHMWAVTITGAPKRAAIEWIENEEKTPRAWYGGAVGFMLFNGDMNTGLTLRTIRLKDQIAQIRVGATLLIDSNPQDEEEETYTKASALLKSIVKFDPSDQIEMKFNHYFGKKVLIVDHEDSFVHTLGNYMKQLGAEVITLRHHHARKVLKENARYDVVVLSPGPGRPEQFFLNDTIDICIQNETPIFGVCLGLQGIVEYFGGELDILDTPRHGKKFKVNLSEPNFSKGMESQIDVGLYHSIYAKRVPDTLRVFALDDENIVMGVRHKTLPISAVQFHPESLLTSSNSNGLRLIDNIFQDLGL
;
A
#
# COMPACT_ATOMS: atom_id res chain seq x y z
N MET A 1 -29.86 5.02 -23.55
CA MET A 1 -28.66 4.20 -23.27
C MET A 1 -28.36 3.36 -24.49
N GLN A 2 -27.14 3.42 -25.00
CA GLN A 2 -26.68 2.52 -26.06
C GLN A 2 -26.62 1.10 -25.48
N THR A 3 -27.20 0.13 -26.18
CA THR A 3 -27.22 -1.28 -25.76
C THR A 3 -26.63 -2.12 -26.89
N GLU A 4 -25.64 -2.93 -26.56
CA GLU A 4 -25.00 -3.87 -27.47
C GLU A 4 -25.47 -5.28 -27.09
N LYS A 5 -25.89 -6.08 -28.08
CA LYS A 5 -26.31 -7.46 -27.87
C LYS A 5 -25.44 -8.39 -28.70
N LYS A 6 -25.04 -9.50 -28.11
CA LYS A 6 -24.24 -10.55 -28.75
C LYS A 6 -24.80 -11.90 -28.34
N THR A 7 -24.88 -12.82 -29.29
CA THR A 7 -25.24 -14.22 -29.03
C THR A 7 -24.07 -15.10 -29.47
N TYR A 8 -23.70 -16.06 -28.63
CA TYR A 8 -22.67 -17.05 -28.95
C TYR A 8 -22.99 -18.39 -28.28
N PHE A 9 -22.33 -19.44 -28.73
CA PHE A 9 -22.41 -20.77 -28.11
C PHE A 9 -21.12 -21.07 -27.36
N THR A 10 -21.26 -21.70 -26.19
CA THR A 10 -20.11 -22.25 -25.46
C THR A 10 -19.69 -23.60 -26.05
N LYS A 11 -18.49 -24.08 -25.70
CA LYS A 11 -18.02 -25.44 -26.02
C LYS A 11 -18.96 -26.52 -25.47
N GLY A 12 -19.63 -26.25 -24.35
CA GLY A 12 -20.68 -27.09 -23.76
C GLY A 12 -22.06 -27.00 -24.43
N ASN A 13 -22.17 -26.34 -25.59
CA ASN A 13 -23.42 -26.14 -26.32
C ASN A 13 -24.50 -25.33 -25.55
N ILE A 14 -24.07 -24.41 -24.68
CA ILE A 14 -24.96 -23.45 -24.02
C ILE A 14 -25.04 -22.21 -24.91
N GLU A 15 -26.25 -21.78 -25.29
CA GLU A 15 -26.43 -20.50 -25.98
C GLU A 15 -26.40 -19.37 -24.93
N VAL A 16 -25.53 -18.38 -25.15
CA VAL A 16 -25.38 -17.22 -24.25
C VAL A 16 -25.81 -15.97 -24.99
N LEU A 17 -26.82 -15.28 -24.45
CA LEU A 17 -27.26 -13.97 -24.88
C LEU A 17 -26.66 -12.92 -23.95
N ARG A 18 -25.63 -12.23 -24.43
CA ARG A 18 -24.94 -11.15 -23.72
C ARG A 18 -25.56 -9.82 -24.10
N THR A 19 -26.05 -9.08 -23.11
CA THR A 19 -26.52 -7.70 -23.27
C THR A 19 -25.63 -6.75 -22.48
N GLN A 20 -25.04 -5.77 -23.15
CA GLN A 20 -24.24 -4.72 -22.55
C GLN A 20 -24.98 -3.38 -22.64
N ALA A 21 -25.25 -2.74 -21.50
CA ALA A 21 -25.91 -1.45 -21.41
C ALA A 21 -24.99 -0.42 -20.75
N TYR A 22 -24.69 0.69 -21.43
CA TYR A 22 -23.91 1.79 -20.84
C TYR A 22 -24.74 2.56 -19.81
N LEU A 23 -24.09 2.98 -18.73
CA LEU A 23 -24.71 3.57 -17.54
C LEU A 23 -24.22 4.99 -17.32
N ASP A 24 -25.15 5.88 -16.95
CA ASP A 24 -24.88 7.31 -16.72
C ASP A 24 -24.64 7.63 -15.22
N GLN A 25 -24.70 6.63 -14.33
CA GLN A 25 -24.49 6.81 -12.89
C GLN A 25 -23.00 6.88 -12.53
N GLU A 26 -22.58 7.92 -11.80
CA GLU A 26 -21.18 8.07 -11.38
C GLU A 26 -20.75 7.08 -10.27
N HIS A 27 -21.69 6.58 -9.45
CA HIS A 27 -21.44 5.85 -8.20
C HIS A 27 -21.96 4.40 -8.17
N ILE A 28 -21.94 3.69 -9.31
CA ILE A 28 -22.57 2.36 -9.36
C ILE A 28 -21.94 1.33 -8.43
N ILE A 29 -20.61 1.36 -8.28
CA ILE A 29 -19.88 0.43 -7.41
C ILE A 29 -20.21 0.70 -5.94
N GLU A 30 -20.49 1.95 -5.56
CA GLU A 30 -20.94 2.28 -4.20
C GLU A 30 -22.36 1.74 -3.96
N ALA A 31 -23.25 1.87 -4.95
CA ALA A 31 -24.61 1.36 -4.88
C ALA A 31 -24.65 -0.18 -4.79
N ILE A 32 -23.80 -0.88 -5.54
CA ILE A 32 -23.66 -2.35 -5.43
C ILE A 32 -22.99 -2.73 -4.12
N GLY A 33 -21.94 -2.02 -3.70
CA GLY A 33 -21.23 -2.28 -2.45
C GLY A 33 -22.14 -2.27 -1.22
N SER A 34 -23.08 -1.32 -1.12
CA SER A 34 -24.06 -1.31 -0.03
C SER A 34 -25.03 -2.50 -0.02
N GLN A 35 -25.33 -3.09 -1.19
CA GLN A 35 -26.21 -4.25 -1.29
C GLN A 35 -25.52 -5.53 -0.80
N LEU A 36 -24.18 -5.58 -0.90
CA LEU A 36 -23.40 -6.72 -0.45
C LEU A 36 -23.45 -6.95 1.06
N ASP A 37 -23.87 -5.98 1.87
CA ASP A 37 -24.09 -6.23 3.30
C ASP A 37 -25.21 -7.25 3.55
N LEU A 38 -26.13 -7.42 2.59
CA LEU A 38 -27.29 -8.31 2.70
C LEU A 38 -27.28 -9.45 1.67
N LYS A 39 -26.56 -9.29 0.57
CA LYS A 39 -26.61 -10.19 -0.58
C LYS A 39 -25.23 -10.73 -0.91
N LYS A 40 -25.15 -11.98 -1.39
CA LYS A 40 -23.88 -12.53 -1.88
C LYS A 40 -23.40 -11.77 -3.10
N GLY A 41 -22.08 -11.63 -3.21
CA GLY A 41 -21.47 -10.97 -4.35
C GLY A 41 -20.08 -10.45 -4.05
N GLY A 42 -19.60 -9.57 -4.93
CA GLY A 42 -18.25 -9.05 -4.84
C GLY A 42 -18.05 -7.72 -5.53
N VAL A 43 -17.12 -6.95 -5.01
CA VAL A 43 -16.46 -5.81 -5.64
C VAL A 43 -14.97 -6.13 -5.75
N PHE A 44 -14.40 -5.94 -6.93
CA PHE A 44 -12.98 -6.01 -7.23
C PHE A 44 -12.57 -4.72 -7.91
N ALA A 45 -11.52 -4.07 -7.44
CA ALA A 45 -11.11 -2.77 -7.97
C ALA A 45 -9.60 -2.58 -7.95
N SER A 46 -9.06 -2.13 -9.08
CA SER A 46 -7.72 -1.57 -9.17
C SER A 46 -7.77 -0.06 -9.37
N ASN A 47 -7.34 0.68 -8.34
CA ASN A 47 -7.35 2.15 -8.34
C ASN A 47 -6.02 2.75 -8.81
N TYR A 48 -5.00 1.93 -9.02
CA TYR A 48 -3.66 2.36 -9.39
C TYR A 48 -3.38 2.09 -10.87
N GLU A 49 -2.54 2.94 -11.44
CA GLU A 49 -2.05 2.76 -12.79
C GLU A 49 -0.53 2.71 -12.73
N TYR A 50 0.01 1.59 -13.18
CA TYR A 50 1.45 1.40 -13.39
C TYR A 50 1.61 0.88 -14.81
N PRO A 51 2.23 1.67 -15.72
CA PRO A 51 2.36 1.28 -17.12
C PRO A 51 2.91 -0.13 -17.27
N GLY A 52 2.19 -0.98 -18.02
CA GLY A 52 2.57 -2.37 -18.26
C GLY A 52 2.27 -3.36 -17.13
N ARG A 53 1.76 -2.90 -15.98
CA ARG A 53 1.44 -3.75 -14.81
C ARG A 53 -0.01 -3.62 -14.34
N TYR A 54 -0.47 -2.42 -14.00
CA TYR A 54 -1.82 -2.19 -13.49
C TYR A 54 -2.57 -1.20 -14.35
N SER A 55 -3.79 -1.58 -14.75
CA SER A 55 -4.78 -0.69 -15.33
C SER A 55 -5.87 -0.39 -14.29
N ARG A 56 -6.54 0.75 -14.46
CA ARG A 56 -7.61 1.16 -13.54
C ARG A 56 -8.96 0.59 -13.99
N TRP A 57 -9.51 -0.30 -13.18
CA TRP A 57 -10.79 -0.95 -13.45
C TRP A 57 -11.53 -1.26 -12.15
N GLU A 58 -12.86 -1.34 -12.23
CA GLU A 58 -13.71 -1.82 -11.13
C GLU A 58 -14.74 -2.78 -11.72
N ILE A 59 -14.91 -3.93 -11.07
CA ILE A 59 -15.89 -4.97 -11.42
C ILE A 59 -16.69 -5.27 -10.16
N ALA A 60 -18.02 -5.27 -10.26
CA ALA A 60 -18.89 -5.68 -9.17
C ALA A 60 -20.04 -6.55 -9.66
N PHE A 61 -20.55 -7.40 -8.76
CA PHE A 61 -21.77 -8.17 -8.97
C PHE A 61 -22.46 -8.45 -7.64
N VAL A 62 -23.74 -8.76 -7.72
CA VAL A 62 -24.61 -9.14 -6.60
C VAL A 62 -25.62 -10.16 -7.11
N ASP A 63 -26.12 -11.01 -6.22
CA ASP A 63 -27.07 -12.09 -6.52
C ASP A 63 -26.57 -13.03 -7.65
N PRO A 64 -25.38 -13.65 -7.51
CA PRO A 64 -24.88 -14.60 -8.51
C PRO A 64 -25.85 -15.79 -8.66
N CYS A 65 -25.86 -16.42 -9.84
CA CYS A 65 -26.83 -17.49 -10.14
C CYS A 65 -26.38 -18.87 -9.61
N LEU A 66 -25.07 -19.13 -9.59
CA LEU A 66 -24.49 -20.35 -9.00
C LEU A 66 -23.34 -20.02 -8.05
N GLU A 67 -23.10 -20.91 -7.10
CA GLU A 67 -21.88 -20.91 -6.29
C GLU A 67 -21.22 -22.30 -6.26
N LEU A 68 -19.89 -22.31 -6.18
CA LEU A 68 -19.05 -23.47 -5.90
C LEU A 68 -18.29 -23.21 -4.60
N ARG A 69 -18.44 -24.10 -3.63
CA ARG A 69 -17.72 -24.06 -2.35
C ARG A 69 -16.87 -25.31 -2.17
N PHE A 70 -15.73 -25.18 -1.51
CA PHE A 70 -14.87 -26.30 -1.14
C PHE A 70 -14.53 -26.29 0.35
N PHE A 71 -14.52 -27.48 0.94
CA PHE A 71 -14.27 -27.75 2.35
C PHE A 71 -13.40 -29.00 2.44
N GLU A 72 -12.15 -28.91 2.90
CA GLU A 72 -11.23 -30.06 3.04
C GLU A 72 -11.13 -30.99 1.82
N SER A 73 -12.07 -31.95 1.67
CA SER A 73 -12.21 -32.87 0.52
C SER A 73 -13.58 -32.84 -0.16
N LYS A 74 -14.57 -32.13 0.40
CA LYS A 74 -15.93 -32.02 -0.13
C LYS A 74 -16.12 -30.70 -0.87
N PHE A 75 -16.93 -30.71 -1.90
CA PHE A 75 -17.41 -29.49 -2.54
C PHE A 75 -18.92 -29.45 -2.61
N VAL A 76 -19.46 -28.24 -2.71
CA VAL A 76 -20.87 -27.99 -2.91
C VAL A 76 -21.04 -27.09 -4.13
N VAL A 77 -21.85 -27.51 -5.09
CA VAL A 77 -22.37 -26.64 -6.14
C VAL A 77 -23.83 -26.34 -5.83
N GLN A 78 -24.21 -25.07 -5.81
CA GLN A 78 -25.55 -24.65 -5.42
C GLN A 78 -26.13 -23.64 -6.40
N SER A 79 -27.39 -23.86 -6.76
CA SER A 79 -28.23 -22.90 -7.47
C SER A 79 -28.82 -21.88 -6.49
N LEU A 80 -28.55 -20.60 -6.74
CA LEU A 80 -28.89 -19.50 -5.84
C LEU A 80 -30.20 -18.80 -6.20
N ASN A 81 -30.65 -18.91 -7.45
CA ASN A 81 -31.90 -18.32 -7.93
C ASN A 81 -32.49 -19.16 -9.07
N GLY A 82 -33.65 -18.77 -9.59
CA GLY A 82 -34.32 -19.50 -10.68
C GLY A 82 -33.51 -19.58 -11.97
N ARG A 83 -32.52 -18.68 -12.15
CA ARG A 83 -31.62 -18.66 -13.30
C ARG A 83 -30.53 -19.73 -13.16
N GLY A 84 -30.03 -19.91 -11.94
CA GLY A 84 -29.13 -20.98 -11.56
C GLY A 84 -29.72 -22.36 -11.86
N ASP A 85 -31.02 -22.57 -11.64
CA ASP A 85 -31.67 -23.87 -11.87
C ASP A 85 -31.58 -24.33 -13.33
N ILE A 86 -31.71 -23.39 -14.27
CA ILE A 86 -31.63 -23.67 -15.71
C ILE A 86 -30.23 -24.17 -16.11
N LEU A 87 -29.20 -23.67 -15.43
CA LEU A 87 -27.81 -24.10 -15.63
C LEU A 87 -27.46 -25.36 -14.85
N PHE A 88 -28.18 -25.61 -13.75
CA PHE A 88 -27.77 -26.56 -12.72
C PHE A 88 -27.68 -27.99 -13.25
N ASP A 89 -28.67 -28.45 -14.02
CA ASP A 89 -28.64 -29.79 -14.63
C ASP A 89 -27.45 -29.97 -15.57
N THR A 90 -27.15 -28.96 -16.39
CA THR A 90 -26.03 -28.99 -17.34
C THR A 90 -24.70 -29.03 -16.59
N VAL A 91 -24.59 -28.26 -15.51
CA VAL A 91 -23.41 -28.24 -14.63
C VAL A 91 -23.21 -29.58 -13.93
N ILE A 92 -24.26 -30.18 -13.36
CA ILE A 92 -24.15 -31.48 -12.68
C ILE A 92 -23.76 -32.57 -13.67
N ALA A 93 -24.41 -32.61 -14.84
CA ALA A 93 -24.09 -33.57 -15.89
C ALA A 93 -22.61 -33.46 -16.29
N CYS A 94 -22.09 -32.23 -16.35
CA CYS A 94 -20.68 -31.97 -16.61
C CYS A 94 -19.77 -32.50 -15.49
N ILE A 95 -20.07 -32.19 -14.23
CA ILE A 95 -19.30 -32.63 -13.05
C ILE A 95 -19.29 -34.15 -12.90
N ALA A 96 -20.39 -34.82 -13.22
CA ALA A 96 -20.49 -36.28 -13.16
C ALA A 96 -19.52 -37.01 -14.12
N THR A 97 -18.97 -36.31 -15.11
CA THR A 97 -17.95 -36.87 -16.03
C THR A 97 -16.52 -36.75 -15.51
N VAL A 98 -16.29 -36.01 -14.42
CA VAL A 98 -14.94 -35.74 -13.90
C VAL A 98 -14.40 -36.96 -13.17
N SER A 99 -13.29 -37.50 -13.67
CA SER A 99 -12.58 -38.58 -12.98
C SER A 99 -12.01 -38.10 -11.64
N GLY A 100 -12.10 -38.94 -10.60
CA GLY A 100 -11.66 -38.58 -9.24
C GLY A 100 -12.68 -37.80 -8.41
N VAL A 101 -13.88 -37.56 -8.95
CA VAL A 101 -15.01 -36.95 -8.25
C VAL A 101 -16.08 -38.00 -7.93
N GLU A 102 -16.53 -38.03 -6.67
CA GLU A 102 -17.69 -38.79 -6.22
C GLU A 102 -18.84 -37.83 -5.91
N ILE A 103 -20.03 -38.11 -6.43
CA ILE A 103 -21.26 -37.38 -6.05
C ILE A 103 -21.84 -38.08 -4.81
N ILE A 104 -21.91 -37.36 -3.69
CA ILE A 104 -22.44 -37.85 -2.42
C ILE A 104 -23.94 -37.65 -2.34
N GLU A 105 -24.39 -36.45 -2.71
CA GLU A 105 -25.78 -36.03 -2.58
C GLU A 105 -26.13 -35.08 -3.72
N GLN A 106 -27.34 -35.21 -4.25
CA GLN A 106 -27.86 -34.34 -5.29
C GLN A 106 -29.34 -34.07 -5.01
N THR A 107 -29.72 -32.80 -5.11
CA THR A 107 -31.10 -32.32 -5.03
C THR A 107 -31.44 -31.47 -6.26
N GLU A 108 -32.61 -30.84 -6.29
CA GLU A 108 -32.99 -29.90 -7.36
C GLU A 108 -32.18 -28.59 -7.33
N SER A 109 -31.55 -28.24 -6.20
CA SER A 109 -30.89 -26.94 -6.03
C SER A 109 -29.45 -27.01 -5.52
N TYR A 110 -28.95 -28.16 -5.10
CA TYR A 110 -27.53 -28.33 -4.74
C TYR A 110 -27.02 -29.75 -4.96
N LEU A 111 -25.70 -29.85 -5.16
CA LEU A 111 -24.93 -31.07 -5.30
C LEU A 111 -23.78 -31.03 -4.31
N VAL A 112 -23.60 -32.11 -3.54
CA VAL A 112 -22.43 -32.34 -2.69
C VAL A 112 -21.59 -33.41 -3.35
N GLY A 113 -20.34 -33.07 -3.64
CA GLY A 113 -19.35 -34.02 -4.15
C GLY A 113 -18.12 -34.13 -3.23
N ARG A 114 -17.30 -35.14 -3.50
CA ARG A 114 -16.01 -35.38 -2.86
C ARG A 114 -14.93 -35.53 -3.90
N ILE A 115 -13.78 -34.92 -3.64
CA ILE A 115 -12.55 -35.15 -4.41
C ILE A 115 -11.78 -36.29 -3.75
N HIS A 116 -11.49 -37.33 -4.52
CA HIS A 116 -10.60 -38.40 -4.07
C HIS A 116 -9.14 -37.99 -4.24
N LYS A 117 -8.31 -38.35 -3.26
CA LYS A 117 -6.86 -38.22 -3.39
C LYS A 117 -6.37 -39.04 -4.58
N SER A 118 -5.30 -38.58 -5.20
CA SER A 118 -4.66 -39.32 -6.29
C SER A 118 -3.79 -40.43 -5.71
N ASP A 119 -3.96 -41.66 -6.20
CA ASP A 119 -3.10 -42.80 -5.85
C ASP A 119 -1.96 -43.01 -6.87
N GLY A 120 -1.89 -42.16 -7.90
CA GLY A 120 -0.92 -42.23 -8.99
C GLY A 120 0.43 -41.59 -8.67
N PHE A 121 1.46 -41.98 -9.43
CA PHE A 121 2.76 -41.31 -9.42
C PHE A 121 2.70 -40.08 -10.35
N PHE A 122 3.15 -38.93 -9.85
CA PHE A 122 3.25 -37.67 -10.61
C PHE A 122 4.67 -37.13 -10.49
N SER A 123 5.21 -36.61 -11.60
CA SER A 123 6.40 -35.75 -11.55
C SER A 123 6.06 -34.40 -10.89
N GLU A 124 7.08 -33.65 -10.43
CA GLU A 124 6.86 -32.32 -9.84
C GLU A 124 6.29 -31.32 -10.86
N GLU A 125 6.62 -31.51 -12.14
CA GLU A 125 6.10 -30.75 -13.27
C GLU A 125 4.61 -31.04 -13.53
N GLU A 126 4.15 -32.25 -13.20
CA GLU A 126 2.76 -32.68 -13.34
C GLU A 126 1.95 -32.53 -12.04
N ARG A 127 2.53 -31.89 -11.01
CA ARG A 127 1.90 -31.72 -9.69
C ARG A 127 0.51 -31.08 -9.77
N SER A 128 0.31 -30.13 -10.68
CA SER A 128 -0.98 -29.47 -10.93
C SER A 128 -2.06 -30.36 -11.56
N LYS A 129 -1.69 -31.57 -12.00
CA LYS A 129 -2.60 -32.59 -12.57
C LYS A 129 -3.13 -33.57 -11.51
N GLN A 130 -2.66 -33.48 -10.26
CA GLN A 130 -3.24 -34.24 -9.16
C GLN A 130 -4.71 -33.88 -8.93
N ASN A 131 -5.51 -34.86 -8.53
CA ASN A 131 -6.90 -34.67 -8.16
C ASN A 131 -7.05 -33.60 -7.09
N SER A 132 -7.81 -32.57 -7.42
CA SER A 132 -8.12 -31.44 -6.57
C SER A 132 -9.46 -30.84 -7.01
N ILE A 133 -9.98 -29.90 -6.23
CA ILE A 133 -11.16 -29.11 -6.62
C ILE A 133 -11.00 -28.42 -7.97
N PHE A 134 -9.75 -28.14 -8.38
CA PHE A 134 -9.45 -27.50 -9.64
C PHE A 134 -9.75 -28.38 -10.86
N LEU A 135 -9.94 -29.69 -10.71
CA LEU A 135 -10.50 -30.53 -11.77
C LEU A 135 -11.94 -30.14 -12.11
N VAL A 136 -12.76 -29.90 -11.07
CA VAL A 136 -14.14 -29.42 -11.24
C VAL A 136 -14.13 -28.04 -11.89
N ILE A 137 -13.26 -27.13 -11.43
CA ILE A 137 -13.14 -25.78 -11.98
C ILE A 137 -12.72 -25.82 -13.46
N ARG A 138 -11.72 -26.63 -13.83
CA ARG A 138 -11.33 -26.84 -15.23
C ARG A 138 -12.50 -27.30 -16.08
N GLN A 139 -13.25 -28.27 -15.58
CA GLN A 139 -14.40 -28.83 -16.29
C GLN A 139 -15.52 -27.78 -16.47
N LEU A 140 -15.74 -26.91 -15.49
CA LEU A 140 -16.67 -25.78 -15.61
C LEU A 140 -16.18 -24.73 -16.61
N ILE A 141 -14.89 -24.40 -16.59
CA ILE A 141 -14.29 -23.51 -17.60
C ILE A 141 -14.50 -24.08 -18.99
N ASP A 142 -14.22 -25.37 -19.19
CA ASP A 142 -14.43 -26.06 -20.46
C ASP A 142 -15.90 -26.07 -20.91
N LEU A 143 -16.85 -26.23 -19.99
CA LEU A 143 -18.29 -26.21 -20.29
C LEU A 143 -18.73 -24.84 -20.83
N PHE A 144 -18.25 -23.76 -20.22
CA PHE A 144 -18.64 -22.39 -20.58
C PHE A 144 -17.67 -21.72 -21.57
N TYR A 145 -16.61 -22.42 -22.00
CA TYR A 145 -15.56 -21.84 -22.83
C TYR A 145 -16.10 -21.24 -24.12
N SER A 146 -15.68 -20.00 -24.40
CA SER A 146 -15.91 -19.28 -25.65
C SER A 146 -14.86 -18.19 -25.81
N GLN A 147 -14.41 -17.96 -27.05
CA GLN A 147 -13.53 -16.84 -27.41
C GLN A 147 -14.31 -15.53 -27.60
N GLU A 148 -15.64 -15.60 -27.56
CA GLU A 148 -16.52 -14.47 -27.85
C GLU A 148 -16.75 -13.54 -26.64
N ASP A 149 -16.29 -13.91 -25.45
CA ASP A 149 -16.46 -13.14 -24.22
C ASP A 149 -15.24 -13.24 -23.29
N ASP A 150 -14.82 -12.11 -22.73
CA ASP A 150 -13.63 -11.94 -21.90
C ASP A 150 -13.98 -11.43 -20.48
N LYS A 151 -15.23 -11.64 -20.03
CA LYS A 151 -15.74 -11.20 -18.72
C LYS A 151 -16.54 -12.28 -17.99
N LEU A 152 -17.21 -13.20 -18.67
CA LEU A 152 -17.92 -14.29 -18.01
C LEU A 152 -16.92 -15.29 -17.39
N GLY A 153 -17.16 -15.68 -16.14
CA GLY A 153 -16.24 -16.53 -15.39
C GLY A 153 -16.67 -16.79 -13.96
N LEU A 154 -15.75 -17.35 -13.19
CA LEU A 154 -15.89 -17.66 -11.77
C LEU A 154 -15.14 -16.63 -10.93
N TYR A 155 -15.85 -15.99 -10.00
CA TYR A 155 -15.35 -14.88 -9.18
C TYR A 155 -15.41 -15.21 -7.70
N GLY A 156 -14.36 -14.94 -6.93
CA GLY A 156 -14.43 -15.13 -5.48
C GLY A 156 -13.08 -15.22 -4.78
N ALA A 157 -12.99 -16.15 -3.84
CA ALA A 157 -11.86 -16.27 -2.90
C ALA A 157 -11.35 -17.72 -2.80
N PHE A 158 -10.05 -17.82 -2.55
CA PHE A 158 -9.26 -19.03 -2.42
C PHE A 158 -8.55 -19.00 -1.06
N GLY A 159 -8.81 -19.98 -0.21
CA GLY A 159 -8.24 -20.09 1.14
C GLY A 159 -6.86 -20.75 1.14
N TYR A 160 -6.06 -20.44 2.14
CA TYR A 160 -4.69 -20.93 2.29
C TYR A 160 -4.59 -22.46 2.29
N ASP A 161 -5.52 -23.13 2.98
CA ASP A 161 -5.52 -24.58 3.16
C ASP A 161 -5.72 -25.37 1.85
N LEU A 162 -6.05 -24.72 0.72
CA LEU A 162 -6.05 -25.37 -0.60
C LEU A 162 -4.70 -26.02 -0.94
N VAL A 163 -3.59 -25.49 -0.41
CA VAL A 163 -2.25 -26.04 -0.65
C VAL A 163 -2.09 -27.48 -0.18
N PHE A 164 -2.84 -27.88 0.86
CA PHE A 164 -2.79 -29.22 1.43
C PHE A 164 -3.46 -30.30 0.55
N GLN A 165 -4.16 -29.90 -0.52
CA GLN A 165 -4.58 -30.85 -1.55
C GLN A 165 -3.38 -31.43 -2.31
N PHE A 166 -2.28 -30.68 -2.38
CA PHE A 166 -1.07 -31.06 -3.13
C PHE A 166 0.10 -31.42 -2.21
N GLU A 167 0.16 -30.83 -1.02
CA GLU A 167 1.13 -31.18 0.03
C GLU A 167 0.53 -32.20 1.01
N SER A 168 0.00 -33.30 0.47
CA SER A 168 -0.81 -34.25 1.25
C SER A 168 -0.03 -35.03 2.32
N GLU A 169 1.29 -34.96 2.28
CA GLU A 169 2.20 -35.56 3.26
C GLU A 169 2.33 -34.71 4.55
N ILE A 170 1.95 -33.43 4.51
CA ILE A 170 2.01 -32.54 5.67
C ILE A 170 0.93 -32.95 6.67
N GLN A 171 1.36 -33.22 7.91
CA GLN A 171 0.45 -33.58 8.99
C GLN A 171 -0.25 -32.34 9.56
N PHE A 172 -1.55 -32.45 9.76
CA PHE A 172 -2.35 -31.42 10.38
C PHE A 172 -2.17 -31.44 11.90
N ASN A 173 -1.57 -30.38 12.43
CA ASN A 173 -1.35 -30.21 13.87
C ASN A 173 -2.38 -29.29 14.53
N LYS A 174 -3.27 -28.71 13.72
CA LYS A 174 -4.35 -27.82 14.16
C LYS A 174 -5.70 -28.42 13.81
N GLU A 175 -6.67 -28.29 14.70
CA GLU A 175 -8.07 -28.60 14.38
C GLU A 175 -8.64 -27.49 13.48
N ARG A 176 -9.28 -27.87 12.37
CA ARG A 176 -10.00 -26.93 11.49
C ARG A 176 -11.43 -26.80 12.02
N PRO A 177 -11.96 -25.58 12.19
CA PRO A 177 -13.37 -25.39 12.57
C PRO A 177 -14.32 -26.09 11.61
N GLN A 178 -15.42 -26.63 12.14
CA GLN A 178 -16.41 -27.29 11.30
C GLN A 178 -16.98 -26.30 10.27
N GLY A 179 -16.97 -26.72 9.01
CA GLY A 179 -17.45 -25.91 7.89
C GLY A 179 -16.51 -24.76 7.49
N GLN A 180 -15.21 -24.81 7.85
CA GLN A 180 -14.21 -23.89 7.32
C GLN A 180 -14.17 -23.97 5.78
N GLU A 181 -14.48 -22.85 5.14
CA GLU A 181 -14.45 -22.73 3.69
C GLU A 181 -13.00 -22.53 3.21
N ASN A 182 -12.60 -23.26 2.18
CA ASN A 182 -11.28 -23.11 1.55
C ASN A 182 -11.37 -22.59 0.12
N LEU A 183 -12.57 -22.53 -0.46
CA LEU A 183 -12.83 -21.91 -1.75
C LEU A 183 -14.30 -21.50 -1.79
N VAL A 184 -14.57 -20.30 -2.29
CA VAL A 184 -15.91 -19.85 -2.63
C VAL A 184 -15.81 -19.11 -3.96
N LEU A 185 -16.44 -19.65 -5.00
CA LEU A 185 -16.50 -19.05 -6.33
C LEU A 185 -17.96 -18.89 -6.76
N PHE A 186 -18.28 -17.74 -7.31
CA PHE A 186 -19.60 -17.39 -7.82
C PHE A 186 -19.58 -17.34 -9.34
N LEU A 187 -20.68 -17.77 -9.96
CA LEU A 187 -20.99 -17.46 -11.35
C LEU A 187 -21.98 -16.29 -11.38
N PRO A 188 -21.51 -15.04 -11.62
CA PRO A 188 -22.40 -13.92 -11.84
C PRO A 188 -22.96 -13.94 -13.26
N ASP A 189 -24.26 -13.72 -13.38
CA ASP A 189 -24.96 -13.47 -14.66
C ASP A 189 -25.22 -11.98 -14.89
N GLN A 190 -24.84 -11.12 -13.93
CA GLN A 190 -24.76 -9.67 -14.06
C GLN A 190 -23.43 -9.14 -13.56
N LEU A 191 -22.76 -8.34 -14.39
CA LEU A 191 -21.51 -7.66 -14.05
C LEU A 191 -21.67 -6.16 -14.25
N TYR A 192 -21.23 -5.39 -13.27
CA TYR A 192 -21.12 -3.93 -13.34
C TYR A 192 -19.65 -3.58 -13.49
N ILE A 193 -19.29 -2.94 -14.60
CA ILE A 193 -17.90 -2.65 -14.95
C ILE A 193 -17.72 -1.15 -15.13
N LYS A 194 -16.67 -0.62 -14.50
CA LYS A 194 -16.19 0.74 -14.70
C LYS A 194 -14.77 0.65 -15.25
N ASP A 195 -14.66 0.94 -16.54
CA ASP A 195 -13.39 1.09 -17.21
C ASP A 195 -12.96 2.55 -17.11
N ARG A 196 -11.99 2.83 -16.22
CA ARG A 196 -11.52 4.20 -16.02
C ARG A 196 -10.62 4.69 -17.15
N GLN A 197 -10.03 3.78 -17.94
CA GLN A 197 -9.19 4.14 -19.09
C GLN A 197 -10.07 4.64 -20.24
N MET A 198 -11.18 3.98 -20.50
CA MET A 198 -12.17 4.40 -21.51
C MET A 198 -13.13 5.48 -21.00
N GLY A 199 -13.16 5.74 -19.69
CA GLY A 199 -14.13 6.64 -19.07
C GLY A 199 -15.58 6.15 -19.19
N LYS A 200 -15.78 4.83 -19.30
CA LYS A 200 -17.07 4.21 -19.55
C LYS A 200 -17.49 3.34 -18.37
N GLN A 201 -18.79 3.35 -18.08
CA GLN A 201 -19.42 2.44 -17.13
C GLN A 201 -20.53 1.69 -17.85
N TYR A 202 -20.61 0.38 -17.64
CA TYR A 202 -21.61 -0.45 -18.29
C TYR A 202 -21.97 -1.66 -17.43
N LYS A 203 -23.20 -2.15 -17.63
CA LYS A 203 -23.69 -3.41 -17.09
C LYS A 203 -23.66 -4.45 -18.19
N ILE A 204 -23.12 -5.63 -17.92
CA ILE A 204 -23.31 -6.82 -18.73
C ILE A 204 -24.36 -7.70 -18.04
N THR A 205 -25.29 -8.25 -18.82
CA THR A 205 -26.25 -9.25 -18.37
C THR A 205 -26.17 -10.45 -19.31
N TYR A 206 -26.12 -11.64 -18.74
CA TYR A 206 -26.05 -12.91 -19.45
C TYR A 206 -27.35 -13.68 -19.26
N ASP A 207 -28.02 -13.99 -20.36
CA ASP A 207 -29.07 -15.00 -20.39
C ASP A 207 -28.54 -16.28 -21.03
N PHE A 208 -28.95 -17.42 -20.50
CA PHE A 208 -28.54 -18.74 -20.93
C PHE A 208 -29.72 -19.52 -21.50
N VAL A 209 -29.46 -20.30 -22.55
CA VAL A 209 -30.39 -21.32 -23.06
C VAL A 209 -29.67 -22.66 -23.01
N THR A 210 -30.29 -23.61 -22.31
CA THR A 210 -29.84 -25.00 -22.15
C THR A 210 -30.98 -25.94 -22.57
N ASP A 211 -30.72 -27.24 -22.58
CA ASP A 211 -31.77 -28.24 -22.79
C ASP A 211 -32.85 -28.20 -21.69
N SER A 212 -32.51 -27.70 -20.50
CA SER A 212 -33.42 -27.54 -19.35
C SER A 212 -34.29 -26.28 -19.43
N GLY A 213 -33.99 -25.33 -20.34
CA GLY A 213 -34.82 -24.15 -20.57
C GLY A 213 -34.02 -22.87 -20.83
N THR A 214 -34.61 -21.72 -20.52
CA THR A 214 -33.99 -20.41 -20.72
C THR A 214 -34.11 -19.54 -19.48
N THR A 215 -33.08 -18.74 -19.22
CA THR A 215 -33.11 -17.74 -18.14
C THR A 215 -33.80 -16.44 -18.57
N VAL A 216 -34.12 -16.26 -19.85
CA VAL A 216 -34.72 -15.02 -20.36
C VAL A 216 -36.02 -14.71 -19.62
N GLY A 217 -36.07 -13.54 -18.97
CA GLY A 217 -37.25 -13.08 -18.23
C GLY A 217 -37.36 -13.58 -16.78
N LEU A 218 -36.42 -14.41 -16.30
CA LEU A 218 -36.37 -14.83 -14.90
C LEU A 218 -35.73 -13.76 -14.00
N SER A 219 -36.18 -13.69 -12.74
CA SER A 219 -35.60 -12.78 -11.74
C SER A 219 -34.17 -13.19 -11.37
N HIS A 220 -33.36 -12.19 -11.02
CA HIS A 220 -31.99 -12.37 -10.52
C HIS A 220 -31.93 -12.50 -9.00
N ASP A 221 -33.02 -12.19 -8.28
CA ASP A 221 -33.02 -12.16 -6.82
C ASP A 221 -32.61 -13.51 -6.22
N GLU A 222 -31.66 -13.48 -5.28
CA GLU A 222 -31.26 -14.66 -4.53
C GLU A 222 -32.45 -15.25 -3.76
N ARG A 223 -32.51 -16.58 -3.69
CA ARG A 223 -33.45 -17.29 -2.82
C ARG A 223 -33.17 -16.93 -1.37
N THR A 224 -34.18 -16.42 -0.68
CA THR A 224 -34.14 -16.06 0.75
C THR A 224 -33.70 -17.18 1.70
N ASN A 225 -33.75 -18.45 1.26
CA ASN A 225 -33.39 -19.63 2.05
C ASN A 225 -32.18 -20.42 1.49
N GLY A 226 -31.34 -19.81 0.64
CA GLY A 226 -30.15 -20.44 0.03
C GLY A 226 -29.00 -20.71 1.01
N LEU A 227 -29.28 -21.41 2.11
CA LEU A 227 -28.27 -21.85 3.07
C LEU A 227 -27.41 -22.94 2.42
N CYS A 228 -26.09 -22.81 2.60
CA CYS A 228 -25.16 -23.89 2.30
C CYS A 228 -25.51 -25.10 3.19
N PRO A 229 -25.59 -26.34 2.66
CA PRO A 229 -25.98 -27.52 3.43
C PRO A 229 -24.97 -27.89 4.53
N ILE A 230 -23.78 -27.29 4.51
CA ILE A 230 -22.75 -27.48 5.53
C ILE A 230 -22.81 -26.32 6.53
N GLU A 231 -23.18 -26.61 7.77
CA GLU A 231 -23.18 -25.64 8.88
C GLU A 231 -21.75 -25.16 9.19
N SER A 232 -21.62 -23.92 9.65
CA SER A 232 -20.33 -23.34 10.07
C SER A 232 -20.37 -22.92 11.53
N GLU A 233 -19.28 -23.17 12.25
CA GLU A 233 -19.11 -22.71 13.63
C GLU A 233 -18.95 -21.19 13.74
N PRO A 234 -19.37 -20.57 14.87
CA PRO A 234 -19.14 -19.15 15.12
C PRO A 234 -17.65 -18.85 15.23
N ILE A 235 -17.24 -17.61 14.91
CA ILE A 235 -15.84 -17.23 15.08
C ILE A 235 -15.53 -16.70 16.48
N GLU A 236 -14.39 -17.10 17.03
CA GLU A 236 -13.94 -16.62 18.33
C GLU A 236 -13.19 -15.28 18.24
N ASN A 237 -13.41 -14.41 19.22
CA ASN A 237 -12.69 -13.14 19.36
C ASN A 237 -11.32 -13.36 20.03
N ILE A 238 -10.38 -13.98 19.31
CA ILE A 238 -9.03 -14.30 19.80
C ILE A 238 -8.02 -13.25 19.32
N THR A 239 -7.24 -12.71 20.24
CA THR A 239 -6.08 -11.87 19.93
C THR A 239 -4.82 -12.49 20.52
N SER A 240 -3.75 -12.52 19.73
CA SER A 240 -2.46 -13.04 20.17
C SER A 240 -1.84 -12.09 21.21
N PRO A 241 -1.34 -12.59 22.36
CA PRO A 241 -0.77 -11.73 23.38
C PRO A 241 0.56 -11.14 22.90
N LYS A 242 0.88 -9.93 23.36
CA LYS A 242 2.16 -9.28 23.08
C LYS A 242 3.33 -10.17 23.53
N GLY A 243 4.40 -10.23 22.74
CA GLY A 243 5.55 -11.10 22.93
C GLY A 243 5.38 -12.50 22.35
N ALA A 244 4.16 -12.95 22.03
CA ALA A 244 3.97 -14.29 21.46
C ALA A 244 4.55 -14.41 20.05
N TYR A 245 4.55 -13.32 19.26
CA TYR A 245 5.15 -13.34 17.92
C TYR A 245 6.67 -13.37 18.04
N ALA A 246 7.26 -12.58 18.94
CA ALA A 246 8.70 -12.61 19.21
C ALA A 246 9.21 -14.02 19.60
N GLU A 247 8.42 -14.80 20.33
CA GLU A 247 8.78 -16.20 20.62
C GLU A 247 8.75 -17.11 19.38
N ILE A 248 7.83 -16.87 18.43
CA ILE A 248 7.82 -17.57 17.13
C ILE A 248 9.08 -17.21 16.35
N VAL A 249 9.48 -15.94 16.33
CA VAL A 249 10.71 -15.49 15.65
C VAL A 249 11.94 -16.21 16.22
N LYS A 250 12.06 -16.30 17.55
CA LYS A 250 13.19 -17.02 18.19
C LYS A 250 13.29 -18.48 17.76
N ARG A 251 12.15 -19.16 17.56
CA ARG A 251 12.13 -20.54 17.07
C ARG A 251 12.51 -20.64 15.60
N ALA A 252 12.04 -19.70 14.75
CA ALA A 252 12.43 -19.63 13.34
C ALA A 252 13.96 -19.45 13.18
N LEU A 253 14.57 -18.59 14.01
CA LEU A 253 16.04 -18.42 14.05
C LEU A 253 16.78 -19.72 14.37
N GLY A 254 16.17 -20.64 15.11
CA GLY A 254 16.70 -21.98 15.35
C GLY A 254 16.75 -22.80 14.05
N SER A 255 15.63 -22.85 13.32
CA SER A 255 15.48 -23.54 12.04
C SER A 255 16.40 -22.99 10.94
N PHE A 256 16.63 -21.68 10.91
CA PHE A 256 17.61 -21.08 9.99
C PHE A 256 19.04 -21.54 10.27
N LYS A 257 19.43 -21.69 11.54
CA LYS A 257 20.81 -22.07 11.93
C LYS A 257 21.16 -23.51 11.54
N CYS A 258 20.19 -24.42 11.54
CA CYS A 258 20.39 -25.80 11.09
C CYS A 258 20.12 -25.99 9.59
N GLY A 259 19.66 -24.95 8.88
CA GLY A 259 19.42 -25.00 7.44
C GLY A 259 18.09 -25.65 7.05
N ASP A 260 17.14 -25.75 7.99
CA ASP A 260 15.80 -26.28 7.70
C ASP A 260 14.96 -25.28 6.89
N LEU A 261 15.23 -23.98 7.09
CA LEU A 261 14.59 -22.86 6.43
C LEU A 261 15.65 -21.83 6.01
N PHE A 262 15.34 -21.04 4.98
CA PHE A 262 16.08 -19.84 4.57
C PHE A 262 15.30 -18.57 4.91
N GLU A 263 13.98 -18.66 4.75
CA GLU A 263 13.02 -17.60 5.02
C GLU A 263 11.70 -18.23 5.46
N VAL A 264 10.97 -17.60 6.39
CA VAL A 264 9.59 -18.00 6.71
C VAL A 264 8.76 -16.80 7.13
N VAL A 265 7.47 -16.81 6.80
CA VAL A 265 6.52 -15.72 7.07
C VAL A 265 5.43 -16.21 8.03
N PRO A 266 5.71 -16.35 9.34
CA PRO A 266 4.67 -16.65 10.31
C PRO A 266 3.73 -15.46 10.49
N SER A 267 2.52 -15.77 10.95
CA SER A 267 1.48 -14.78 11.22
C SER A 267 0.80 -15.01 12.55
N HIS A 268 0.17 -13.95 13.05
CA HIS A 268 -0.69 -13.99 14.23
C HIS A 268 -2.00 -13.26 13.97
N ILE A 269 -2.97 -13.44 14.87
CA ILE A 269 -4.32 -12.87 14.73
C ILE A 269 -4.55 -11.78 15.77
N LEU A 270 -5.17 -10.69 15.32
CA LEU A 270 -5.80 -9.63 16.10
C LEU A 270 -7.30 -9.67 15.78
N SER A 271 -8.14 -9.70 16.81
CA SER A 271 -9.60 -9.71 16.64
C SER A 271 -10.27 -8.64 17.49
N GLN A 272 -11.34 -8.05 16.98
CA GLN A 272 -12.14 -7.08 17.71
C GLN A 272 -13.61 -7.18 17.31
N LYS A 273 -14.52 -6.96 18.27
CA LYS A 273 -15.94 -6.77 17.98
C LYS A 273 -16.18 -5.38 17.39
N ILE A 274 -17.03 -5.30 16.38
CA ILE A 274 -17.32 -4.07 15.66
C ILE A 274 -18.83 -3.80 15.56
N ASP A 275 -19.18 -2.53 15.46
CA ASP A 275 -20.56 -2.06 15.25
C ASP A 275 -20.77 -1.52 13.82
N LEU A 276 -19.74 -1.60 12.97
CA LEU A 276 -19.78 -1.17 11.57
C LEU A 276 -20.29 -2.29 10.67
N THR A 277 -20.93 -1.93 9.55
CA THR A 277 -21.21 -2.91 8.50
C THR A 277 -19.94 -3.25 7.71
N PRO A 278 -19.85 -4.43 7.06
CA PRO A 278 -18.70 -4.77 6.22
C PRO A 278 -18.44 -3.76 5.11
N TYR A 279 -19.48 -3.20 4.50
CA TYR A 279 -19.33 -2.13 3.51
C TYR A 279 -18.73 -0.83 4.10
N GLU A 280 -19.12 -0.43 5.31
CA GLU A 280 -18.49 0.71 5.98
C GLU A 280 -16.99 0.46 6.24
N VAL A 281 -16.64 -0.76 6.67
CA VAL A 281 -15.23 -1.17 6.84
C VAL A 281 -14.47 -1.12 5.51
N PHE A 282 -15.09 -1.54 4.40
CA PHE A 282 -14.50 -1.46 3.06
C PHE A 282 -14.23 -0.02 2.63
N LEU A 283 -15.20 0.88 2.80
CA LEU A 283 -15.02 2.31 2.50
C LEU A 283 -13.90 2.92 3.34
N ASN A 284 -13.84 2.61 4.63
CA ASN A 284 -12.76 3.06 5.51
C ASN A 284 -11.40 2.52 5.05
N THR A 285 -11.34 1.23 4.65
CA THR A 285 -10.10 0.57 4.23
C THR A 285 -9.53 1.22 2.97
N ILE A 286 -10.36 1.50 1.96
CA ILE A 286 -9.91 2.19 0.73
C ILE A 286 -9.42 3.62 1.03
N ARG A 287 -10.07 4.32 1.97
CA ARG A 287 -9.67 5.69 2.35
C ARG A 287 -8.34 5.73 3.10
N ILE A 288 -8.13 4.78 4.01
CA ILE A 288 -6.94 4.76 4.90
C ILE A 288 -5.74 4.10 4.22
N ASN A 289 -5.96 3.07 3.40
CA ASN A 289 -4.89 2.29 2.79
C ASN A 289 -5.24 1.91 1.33
N PRO A 290 -5.23 2.86 0.40
CA PRO A 290 -5.50 2.56 -1.00
C PRO A 290 -4.33 1.76 -1.59
N SER A 291 -4.61 0.54 -2.06
CA SER A 291 -3.64 -0.37 -2.69
C SER A 291 -4.12 -0.80 -4.10
N PRO A 292 -3.31 -1.49 -4.91
CA PRO A 292 -3.62 -1.82 -6.30
C PRO A 292 -4.71 -2.89 -6.44
N TYR A 293 -4.96 -3.73 -5.44
CA TYR A 293 -6.07 -4.70 -5.44
C TYR A 293 -6.99 -4.49 -4.24
N ASN A 294 -8.10 -3.79 -4.46
CA ASN A 294 -9.15 -3.61 -3.47
C ASN A 294 -10.26 -4.61 -3.72
N PHE A 295 -10.83 -5.17 -2.65
CA PHE A 295 -11.94 -6.09 -2.76
C PHE A 295 -12.86 -6.06 -1.54
N TYR A 296 -14.13 -6.29 -1.82
CA TYR A 296 -15.16 -6.61 -0.81
C TYR A 296 -15.98 -7.77 -1.34
N LEU A 297 -15.94 -8.90 -0.63
CA LEU A 297 -16.70 -10.10 -0.97
C LEU A 297 -17.64 -10.44 0.18
N ASN A 298 -18.93 -10.58 -0.11
CA ASN A 298 -19.84 -11.27 0.80
C ASN A 298 -19.96 -12.73 0.33
N LEU A 299 -19.37 -13.64 1.11
CA LEU A 299 -19.36 -15.07 0.84
C LEU A 299 -20.61 -15.77 1.40
N GLY A 300 -21.60 -15.03 1.90
CA GLY A 300 -22.86 -15.51 2.48
C GLY A 300 -22.76 -15.81 3.98
N LYS A 301 -21.70 -16.51 4.41
CA LYS A 301 -21.45 -16.80 5.84
C LYS A 301 -20.53 -15.79 6.51
N GLU A 302 -19.67 -15.18 5.72
CA GLU A 302 -18.67 -14.21 6.16
C GLU A 302 -18.31 -13.27 5.02
N SER A 303 -17.72 -12.14 5.37
CA SER A 303 -17.26 -11.15 4.42
C SER A 303 -15.75 -11.00 4.46
N LEU A 304 -15.15 -10.78 3.30
CA LEU A 304 -13.75 -10.43 3.16
C LEU A 304 -13.64 -9.01 2.64
N VAL A 305 -12.91 -8.17 3.38
CA VAL A 305 -12.62 -6.79 3.00
C VAL A 305 -11.12 -6.63 2.96
N GLY A 306 -10.56 -6.19 1.83
CA GLY A 306 -9.11 -6.07 1.73
C GLY A 306 -8.63 -5.05 0.71
N SER A 307 -7.38 -4.65 0.92
CA SER A 307 -6.62 -3.81 -0.01
C SER A 307 -5.22 -4.37 -0.10
N SER A 308 -5.06 -5.34 -1.00
CA SER A 308 -3.82 -6.09 -1.16
C SER A 308 -2.81 -5.31 -2.00
N PRO A 309 -1.53 -5.25 -1.56
CA PRO A 309 -0.45 -4.67 -2.34
C PRO A 309 0.01 -5.58 -3.48
N GLU A 310 -0.26 -6.89 -3.42
CA GLU A 310 0.44 -7.89 -4.20
C GLU A 310 -0.49 -8.70 -5.12
N MET A 311 -0.12 -8.74 -6.40
CA MET A 311 -0.72 -9.64 -7.38
C MET A 311 -0.23 -11.07 -7.11
N PHE A 312 -1.12 -12.04 -7.12
CA PHE A 312 -0.72 -13.44 -7.02
C PHE A 312 -0.31 -13.98 -8.38
N VAL A 313 -1.29 -14.29 -9.25
CA VAL A 313 -1.05 -14.79 -10.60
C VAL A 313 -2.03 -14.10 -11.55
N ARG A 314 -1.50 -13.63 -12.68
CA ARG A 314 -2.29 -13.20 -13.83
C ARG A 314 -1.89 -13.98 -15.06
N VAL A 315 -2.87 -14.42 -15.83
CA VAL A 315 -2.68 -15.10 -17.10
C VAL A 315 -3.58 -14.45 -18.14
N GLU A 316 -2.98 -14.04 -19.25
CA GLU A 316 -3.66 -13.50 -20.43
C GLU A 316 -3.20 -14.30 -21.65
N GLY A 317 -4.10 -15.12 -22.21
CA GLY A 317 -3.75 -16.13 -23.21
C GLY A 317 -2.70 -17.12 -22.68
N SER A 318 -1.51 -17.13 -23.29
CA SER A 318 -0.37 -17.95 -22.83
C SER A 318 0.60 -17.20 -21.91
N LYS A 319 0.45 -15.89 -21.72
CA LYS A 319 1.39 -15.10 -20.92
C LYS A 319 1.01 -15.18 -19.44
N ILE A 320 1.93 -15.64 -18.60
CA ILE A 320 1.83 -15.59 -17.14
C ILE A 320 2.68 -14.44 -16.59
N GLU A 321 2.17 -13.73 -15.59
CA GLU A 321 2.94 -12.75 -14.85
C GLU A 321 2.62 -12.72 -13.35
N THR A 322 3.64 -12.37 -12.57
CA THR A 322 3.57 -12.14 -11.12
C THR A 322 4.46 -10.96 -10.76
N CYS A 323 4.24 -10.40 -9.57
CA CYS A 323 5.05 -9.28 -9.10
C CYS A 323 5.40 -9.41 -7.62
N PRO A 324 6.47 -10.16 -7.29
CA PRO A 324 6.96 -10.29 -5.93
C PRO A 324 7.28 -8.93 -5.32
N ILE A 325 6.85 -8.70 -4.08
CA ILE A 325 7.06 -7.43 -3.36
C ILE A 325 7.85 -7.71 -2.09
N SER A 326 8.90 -6.92 -1.87
CA SER A 326 9.58 -6.86 -0.58
C SER A 326 10.20 -5.48 -0.40
N GLY A 327 10.50 -5.11 0.85
CA GLY A 327 10.89 -3.76 1.22
C GLY A 327 9.72 -2.77 1.17
N THR A 328 9.39 -2.23 2.33
CA THR A 328 8.31 -1.24 2.49
C THR A 328 8.80 -0.10 3.34
N ILE A 329 8.63 1.13 2.86
CA ILE A 329 8.94 2.33 3.64
C ILE A 329 7.81 3.35 3.55
N LYS A 330 7.64 4.17 4.59
CA LYS A 330 6.61 5.20 4.62
C LYS A 330 6.96 6.34 3.65
N ARG A 331 5.96 6.90 2.97
CA ARG A 331 6.09 8.15 2.20
C ARG A 331 6.59 9.28 3.09
N GLY A 332 7.49 10.09 2.54
CA GLY A 332 7.85 11.38 3.09
C GLY A 332 6.68 12.37 3.00
N ARG A 333 6.75 13.48 3.73
CA ARG A 333 5.72 14.53 3.67
C ARG A 333 5.74 15.31 2.35
N ASN A 334 6.85 15.24 1.63
CA ASN A 334 7.12 15.96 0.40
C ASN A 334 8.10 15.16 -0.47
N ALA A 335 8.33 15.63 -1.69
CA ALA A 335 9.18 14.95 -2.68
C ALA A 335 10.64 14.75 -2.23
N LEU A 336 11.17 15.63 -1.38
CA LEU A 336 12.56 15.51 -0.90
C LEU A 336 12.67 14.40 0.15
N GLU A 337 11.74 14.38 1.09
CA GLU A 337 11.65 13.30 2.06
C GLU A 337 11.39 11.97 1.36
N ASP A 338 10.49 11.93 0.35
CA ASP A 338 10.29 10.74 -0.48
C ASP A 338 11.59 10.26 -1.14
N ALA A 339 12.41 11.17 -1.69
CA ALA A 339 13.69 10.81 -2.31
C ALA A 339 14.68 10.21 -1.29
N ASP A 340 14.71 10.72 -0.06
CA ASP A 340 15.52 10.16 1.02
C ASP A 340 14.99 8.79 1.49
N GLN A 341 13.67 8.60 1.55
CA GLN A 341 13.05 7.30 1.85
C GLN A 341 13.37 6.27 0.75
N VAL A 342 13.25 6.64 -0.53
CA VAL A 342 13.63 5.78 -1.67
C VAL A 342 15.10 5.38 -1.58
N ARG A 343 16.01 6.33 -1.30
CA ARG A 343 17.44 6.02 -1.14
C ARG A 343 17.66 5.04 0.01
N THR A 344 16.96 5.23 1.12
CA THR A 344 17.04 4.34 2.29
C THR A 344 16.60 2.92 1.92
N LEU A 345 15.46 2.79 1.25
CA LEU A 345 14.91 1.51 0.79
C LEU A 345 15.84 0.82 -0.23
N LEU A 346 16.39 1.57 -1.20
CA LEU A 346 17.31 1.02 -2.20
C LEU A 346 18.67 0.59 -1.62
N ASN A 347 19.09 1.18 -0.51
CA ASN A 347 20.35 0.81 0.17
C ASN A 347 20.16 -0.27 1.24
N SER A 348 18.93 -0.74 1.48
CA SER A 348 18.65 -1.82 2.42
C SER A 348 19.07 -3.16 1.84
N THR A 349 20.17 -3.72 2.35
CA THR A 349 20.65 -5.05 1.95
C THR A 349 19.70 -6.17 2.39
N LYS A 350 19.00 -6.00 3.52
CA LYS A 350 17.98 -6.95 3.99
C LYS A 350 16.86 -7.09 2.95
N ASP A 351 16.24 -5.96 2.59
CA ASP A 351 15.11 -5.95 1.64
C ASP A 351 15.53 -6.41 0.23
N GLU A 352 16.76 -6.09 -0.18
CA GLU A 352 17.31 -6.59 -1.45
C GLU A 352 17.45 -8.12 -1.48
N ASN A 353 17.94 -8.71 -0.38
CA ASN A 353 18.12 -10.15 -0.26
C ASN A 353 16.78 -10.89 -0.20
N GLU A 354 15.83 -10.38 0.59
CA GLU A 354 14.47 -10.92 0.68
C GLU A 354 13.79 -10.94 -0.69
N LEU A 355 13.82 -9.81 -1.41
CA LEU A 355 13.23 -9.73 -2.74
C LEU A 355 13.92 -10.68 -3.74
N THR A 356 15.24 -10.84 -3.63
CA THR A 356 15.99 -11.76 -4.51
C THR A 356 15.50 -13.20 -4.32
N MET A 357 15.33 -13.66 -3.08
CA MET A 357 14.87 -15.02 -2.79
C MET A 357 13.43 -15.24 -3.25
N CYS A 358 12.54 -14.27 -3.03
CA CYS A 358 11.17 -14.31 -3.53
C CYS A 358 11.12 -14.45 -5.05
N THR A 359 11.93 -13.67 -5.76
CA THR A 359 12.02 -13.69 -7.23
C THR A 359 12.62 -14.99 -7.76
N ASP A 360 13.63 -15.56 -7.10
CA ASP A 360 14.21 -16.84 -7.55
C ASP A 360 13.23 -18.01 -7.39
N VAL A 361 12.43 -18.04 -6.32
CA VAL A 361 11.40 -19.07 -6.17
C VAL A 361 10.26 -18.87 -7.18
N ASP A 362 9.85 -17.63 -7.44
CA ASP A 362 8.86 -17.32 -8.46
C ASP A 362 9.32 -17.76 -9.87
N ARG A 363 10.59 -17.52 -10.21
CA ARG A 363 11.20 -18.03 -11.44
C ARG A 363 11.24 -19.55 -11.50
N ASN A 364 11.54 -20.21 -10.38
CA ASN A 364 11.50 -21.67 -10.27
C ASN A 364 10.08 -22.20 -10.51
N ASP A 365 9.06 -21.58 -9.92
CA ASP A 365 7.67 -21.99 -10.10
C ASP A 365 7.24 -21.86 -11.56
N LYS A 366 7.57 -20.75 -12.23
CA LYS A 366 7.32 -20.57 -13.67
C LYS A 366 8.06 -21.60 -14.53
N SER A 367 9.28 -21.95 -14.17
CA SER A 367 10.13 -22.85 -14.96
C SER A 367 9.55 -24.27 -15.08
N ARG A 368 8.62 -24.66 -14.20
CA ARG A 368 7.91 -25.96 -14.28
C ARG A 368 6.90 -26.04 -15.42
N ILE A 369 6.33 -24.89 -15.80
CA ILE A 369 5.15 -24.81 -16.68
C ILE A 369 5.33 -23.88 -17.89
N CYS A 370 6.41 -23.11 -17.93
CA CYS A 370 6.72 -22.17 -19.01
C CYS A 370 7.70 -22.75 -20.03
N VAL A 371 7.63 -22.24 -21.27
CA VAL A 371 8.54 -22.61 -22.35
C VAL A 371 9.98 -22.36 -21.90
N PRO A 372 10.90 -23.33 -22.04
CA PRO A 372 12.29 -23.14 -21.65
C PRO A 372 12.90 -21.88 -22.26
N GLY A 373 13.41 -20.98 -21.42
CA GLY A 373 13.97 -19.69 -21.82
C GLY A 373 12.98 -18.53 -21.94
N SER A 374 11.66 -18.74 -21.73
CA SER A 374 10.67 -17.64 -21.74
C SER A 374 10.55 -16.90 -20.42
N VAL A 375 11.06 -17.48 -19.32
CA VAL A 375 10.95 -16.88 -17.98
C VAL A 375 11.95 -15.72 -17.87
N ASP A 376 11.43 -14.51 -17.70
CA ASP A 376 12.23 -13.29 -17.70
C ASP A 376 11.83 -12.33 -16.58
N VAL A 377 12.81 -11.59 -16.04
CA VAL A 377 12.62 -10.56 -15.03
C VAL A 377 12.68 -9.21 -15.73
N ILE A 378 11.52 -8.71 -16.14
CA ILE A 378 11.40 -7.47 -16.92
C ILE A 378 11.42 -6.20 -16.05
N GLY A 379 11.34 -6.36 -14.73
CA GLY A 379 11.52 -5.30 -13.75
C GLY A 379 12.21 -5.84 -12.50
N ARG A 380 13.27 -5.16 -12.04
CA ARG A 380 14.01 -5.50 -10.81
C ARG A 380 14.09 -4.29 -9.89
N ARG A 381 13.68 -4.44 -8.62
CA ARG A 381 13.66 -3.41 -7.57
C ARG A 381 13.03 -2.10 -8.05
N GLN A 382 11.97 -2.20 -8.85
CA GLN A 382 11.24 -1.03 -9.32
C GLN A 382 10.58 -0.33 -8.13
N ILE A 383 10.71 0.99 -8.07
CA ILE A 383 10.12 1.81 -7.02
C ILE A 383 8.68 2.11 -7.38
N GLU A 384 7.78 1.72 -6.49
CA GLU A 384 6.36 2.03 -6.61
C GLU A 384 5.88 2.90 -5.46
N PHE A 385 5.36 4.07 -5.81
CA PHE A 385 4.76 5.02 -4.88
C PHE A 385 3.26 4.73 -4.71
N TYR A 386 2.88 4.44 -3.48
CA TYR A 386 1.49 4.39 -3.02
C TYR A 386 1.18 5.64 -2.20
N SER A 387 -0.08 5.86 -1.80
CA SER A 387 -0.47 7.08 -1.07
C SER A 387 0.32 7.30 0.22
N HIS A 388 0.65 6.23 0.94
CA HIS A 388 1.32 6.26 2.24
C HIS A 388 2.61 5.45 2.32
N LEU A 389 2.85 4.57 1.35
CA LEU A 389 3.99 3.65 1.34
C LEU A 389 4.75 3.72 0.01
N ILE A 390 5.99 3.26 0.03
CA ILE A 390 6.84 3.02 -1.13
C ILE A 390 7.30 1.56 -1.04
N HIS A 391 7.17 0.83 -2.14
CA HIS A 391 7.57 -0.58 -2.23
C HIS A 391 8.68 -0.77 -3.27
N THR A 392 9.54 -1.78 -3.06
CA THR A 392 10.32 -2.33 -4.16
C THR A 392 9.65 -3.57 -4.72
N VAL A 393 9.60 -3.67 -6.04
CA VAL A 393 8.86 -4.72 -6.73
C VAL A 393 9.67 -5.28 -7.89
N ASP A 394 9.60 -6.59 -8.05
CA ASP A 394 10.05 -7.26 -9.27
C ASP A 394 8.85 -7.60 -10.15
N HIS A 395 9.06 -7.68 -11.47
CA HIS A 395 8.06 -8.10 -12.44
C HIS A 395 8.62 -9.28 -13.23
N VAL A 396 8.02 -10.45 -13.01
CA VAL A 396 8.46 -11.70 -13.63
C VAL A 396 7.38 -12.20 -14.57
N VAL A 397 7.78 -12.54 -15.79
CA VAL A 397 6.89 -13.02 -16.85
C VAL A 397 7.34 -14.37 -17.38
N GLY A 398 6.43 -15.10 -18.02
CA GLY A 398 6.72 -16.32 -18.76
C GLY A 398 5.66 -16.61 -19.82
N GLU A 399 5.95 -17.55 -20.71
CA GLU A 399 5.00 -18.08 -21.69
C GLU A 399 4.69 -19.53 -21.32
N LEU A 400 3.42 -19.84 -21.07
CA LEU A 400 2.98 -21.19 -20.73
C LEU A 400 3.27 -22.17 -21.87
N MET A 401 3.76 -23.36 -21.51
CA MET A 401 3.96 -24.45 -22.47
C MET A 401 2.62 -24.97 -23.01
N PRO A 402 2.58 -25.48 -24.25
CA PRO A 402 1.41 -26.17 -24.76
C PRO A 402 0.95 -27.30 -23.83
N GLY A 403 -0.34 -27.33 -23.48
CA GLY A 403 -0.92 -28.29 -22.55
C GLY A 403 -1.01 -27.83 -21.09
N PHE A 404 -0.44 -26.68 -20.76
CA PHE A 404 -0.64 -26.00 -19.48
C PHE A 404 -1.63 -24.85 -19.62
N ASP A 405 -2.42 -24.64 -18.57
CA ASP A 405 -3.48 -23.62 -18.49
C ASP A 405 -3.24 -22.64 -17.32
N ALA A 406 -4.11 -21.64 -17.19
CA ALA A 406 -4.02 -20.67 -16.10
C ALA A 406 -4.20 -21.31 -14.70
N ILE A 407 -4.86 -22.47 -14.62
CA ILE A 407 -4.98 -23.20 -13.35
C ILE A 407 -3.65 -23.87 -13.00
N ASP A 408 -2.92 -24.41 -13.98
CA ASP A 408 -1.56 -24.90 -13.76
C ASP A 408 -0.64 -23.77 -13.26
N ALA A 409 -0.77 -22.57 -13.82
CA ALA A 409 -0.10 -21.36 -13.35
C ALA A 409 -0.41 -21.07 -11.88
N PHE A 410 -1.69 -20.99 -11.53
CA PHE A 410 -2.16 -20.73 -10.17
C PHE A 410 -1.66 -21.77 -9.17
N LEU A 411 -1.79 -23.06 -9.51
CA LEU A 411 -1.43 -24.17 -8.63
C LEU A 411 0.07 -24.28 -8.39
N THR A 412 0.88 -24.04 -9.43
CA THR A 412 2.34 -24.14 -9.31
C THR A 412 2.92 -23.04 -8.42
N HIS A 413 2.32 -21.85 -8.43
CA HIS A 413 2.71 -20.74 -7.58
C HIS A 413 2.13 -20.84 -6.16
N MET A 414 1.21 -21.78 -5.89
CA MET A 414 0.52 -21.91 -4.60
C MET A 414 1.48 -22.32 -3.47
N TRP A 415 1.68 -21.53 -2.42
CA TRP A 415 1.47 -20.07 -2.35
C TRP A 415 2.80 -19.33 -2.45
N ALA A 416 2.72 -18.00 -2.65
CA ALA A 416 3.88 -17.15 -2.79
C ALA A 416 4.82 -17.22 -1.57
N VAL A 417 6.12 -17.04 -1.81
CA VAL A 417 7.14 -17.03 -0.74
C VAL A 417 6.91 -15.89 0.24
N THR A 418 6.45 -14.74 -0.26
CA THR A 418 6.08 -13.54 0.51
C THR A 418 5.05 -13.78 1.61
N ILE A 419 4.37 -14.94 1.59
CA ILE A 419 3.42 -15.34 2.64
C ILE A 419 3.75 -16.70 3.26
N THR A 420 4.64 -17.49 2.66
CA THR A 420 5.04 -18.82 3.15
C THR A 420 6.48 -18.78 3.66
N GLY A 421 7.45 -18.84 2.75
CA GLY A 421 8.87 -18.92 3.01
C GLY A 421 9.59 -19.81 1.99
N ALA A 422 10.88 -20.04 2.22
CA ALA A 422 11.74 -20.86 1.38
C ALA A 422 12.62 -21.78 2.26
N PRO A 423 12.79 -23.06 1.93
CA PRO A 423 12.08 -23.83 0.89
C PRO A 423 10.56 -23.94 1.15
N LYS A 424 9.73 -23.78 0.11
CA LYS A 424 8.28 -23.58 0.24
C LYS A 424 7.56 -24.65 1.07
N ARG A 425 7.77 -25.94 0.75
CA ARG A 425 7.15 -27.07 1.47
C ARG A 425 7.52 -27.07 2.96
N ALA A 426 8.82 -26.91 3.26
CA ALA A 426 9.31 -26.88 4.64
C ALA A 426 8.73 -25.69 5.42
N ALA A 427 8.64 -24.51 4.78
CA ALA A 427 8.04 -23.33 5.38
C ALA A 427 6.55 -23.53 5.69
N ILE A 428 5.77 -24.13 4.77
CA ILE A 428 4.35 -24.45 4.99
C ILE A 428 4.17 -25.42 6.16
N GLU A 429 4.99 -26.47 6.24
CA GLU A 429 4.96 -27.45 7.33
C GLU A 429 5.34 -26.79 8.67
N TRP A 430 6.37 -25.95 8.68
CA TRP A 430 6.78 -25.21 9.87
C TRP A 430 5.69 -24.24 10.34
N ILE A 431 5.05 -23.51 9.43
CA ILE A 431 3.89 -22.65 9.70
C ILE A 431 2.74 -23.48 10.28
N GLU A 432 2.52 -24.68 9.75
CA GLU A 432 1.49 -25.59 10.27
C GLU A 432 1.75 -25.98 11.72
N ASN A 433 3.01 -26.14 12.11
CA ASN A 433 3.42 -26.55 13.44
C ASN A 433 3.46 -25.40 14.46
N GLU A 434 3.80 -24.19 14.00
CA GLU A 434 4.20 -23.08 14.89
C GLU A 434 3.13 -22.02 15.11
N GLU A 435 2.22 -21.84 14.14
CA GLU A 435 1.08 -20.94 14.32
C GLU A 435 0.03 -21.58 15.23
N LYS A 436 -0.74 -20.75 15.95
CA LYS A 436 -1.75 -21.26 16.90
C LYS A 436 -3.07 -21.67 16.25
N THR A 437 -3.39 -21.12 15.08
CA THR A 437 -4.67 -21.34 14.41
C THR A 437 -4.48 -21.51 12.90
N PRO A 438 -5.43 -22.14 12.19
CA PRO A 438 -5.42 -22.18 10.72
C PRO A 438 -5.47 -20.78 10.11
N ARG A 439 -4.96 -20.64 8.88
CA ARG A 439 -4.91 -19.35 8.16
C ARG A 439 -6.24 -18.92 7.58
N ALA A 440 -7.14 -19.87 7.34
CA ALA A 440 -8.38 -19.65 6.60
C ALA A 440 -8.08 -18.91 5.28
N TRP A 441 -8.50 -17.65 5.14
CA TRP A 441 -8.27 -16.86 3.94
C TRP A 441 -6.90 -16.21 3.85
N TYR A 442 -6.19 -15.96 4.95
CA TYR A 442 -4.92 -15.19 4.93
C TYR A 442 -3.83 -15.92 4.15
N GLY A 443 -3.22 -15.24 3.18
CA GLY A 443 -2.17 -15.82 2.33
C GLY A 443 -2.69 -16.74 1.22
N GLY A 444 -4.01 -16.83 1.05
CA GLY A 444 -4.65 -17.35 -0.15
C GLY A 444 -4.76 -16.27 -1.24
N ALA A 445 -5.82 -16.32 -2.04
CA ALA A 445 -6.05 -15.37 -3.14
C ALA A 445 -7.51 -14.94 -3.28
N VAL A 446 -7.72 -13.83 -3.98
CA VAL A 446 -9.02 -13.32 -4.42
C VAL A 446 -8.93 -12.86 -5.86
N GLY A 447 -10.01 -13.00 -6.61
CA GLY A 447 -10.06 -12.56 -7.99
C GLY A 447 -11.01 -13.41 -8.82
N PHE A 448 -10.64 -13.65 -10.07
CA PHE A 448 -11.48 -14.36 -11.01
C PHE A 448 -10.72 -15.23 -12.01
N MET A 449 -11.40 -16.29 -12.44
CA MET A 449 -11.01 -17.22 -13.49
C MET A 449 -12.04 -17.13 -14.60
N LEU A 450 -11.64 -16.65 -15.77
CA LEU A 450 -12.54 -16.39 -16.88
C LEU A 450 -12.70 -17.63 -17.75
N PHE A 451 -13.87 -17.76 -18.38
CA PHE A 451 -14.15 -18.93 -19.21
C PHE A 451 -13.43 -18.91 -20.56
N ASN A 452 -12.85 -17.79 -20.96
CA ASN A 452 -11.91 -17.74 -22.09
C ASN A 452 -10.52 -18.34 -21.77
N GLY A 453 -10.26 -18.68 -20.49
CA GLY A 453 -9.00 -19.23 -20.00
C GLY A 453 -8.12 -18.24 -19.24
N ASP A 454 -8.44 -16.95 -19.25
CA ASP A 454 -7.67 -15.91 -18.55
C ASP A 454 -7.91 -15.95 -17.03
N MET A 455 -6.98 -15.37 -16.28
CA MET A 455 -7.05 -15.31 -14.82
C MET A 455 -6.46 -14.00 -14.29
N ASN A 456 -7.09 -13.43 -13.26
CA ASN A 456 -6.51 -12.31 -12.52
C ASN A 456 -6.79 -12.47 -11.03
N THR A 457 -5.72 -12.64 -10.25
CA THR A 457 -5.80 -12.86 -8.81
C THR A 457 -4.80 -12.02 -8.03
N GLY A 458 -5.21 -11.54 -6.86
CA GLY A 458 -4.37 -10.90 -5.86
C GLY A 458 -4.27 -11.76 -4.61
N LEU A 459 -3.18 -11.65 -3.86
CA LEU A 459 -3.05 -12.34 -2.57
C LEU A 459 -4.00 -11.71 -1.55
N THR A 460 -4.53 -12.50 -0.62
CA THR A 460 -5.34 -12.00 0.51
C THR A 460 -4.47 -11.43 1.63
N LEU A 461 -3.61 -10.49 1.26
CA LEU A 461 -2.84 -9.65 2.17
C LEU A 461 -3.62 -8.40 2.54
N ARG A 462 -3.36 -7.89 3.75
CA ARG A 462 -4.07 -6.73 4.32
C ARG A 462 -5.60 -6.89 4.24
N THR A 463 -6.06 -8.06 4.68
CA THR A 463 -7.46 -8.50 4.61
C THR A 463 -8.07 -8.58 6.00
N ILE A 464 -9.32 -8.16 6.11
CA ILE A 464 -10.18 -8.28 7.27
C ILE A 464 -11.23 -9.34 6.96
N ARG A 465 -11.26 -10.39 7.77
CA ARG A 465 -12.34 -11.39 7.77
C ARG A 465 -13.41 -10.92 8.76
N LEU A 466 -14.64 -10.81 8.30
CA LEU A 466 -15.78 -10.31 9.06
C LEU A 466 -16.84 -11.41 9.19
N LYS A 467 -17.11 -11.84 10.41
CA LYS A 467 -18.15 -12.83 10.72
C LYS A 467 -18.67 -12.61 12.14
N ASP A 468 -19.97 -12.79 12.38
CA ASP A 468 -20.58 -12.65 13.71
C ASP A 468 -20.25 -11.31 14.45
N GLN A 469 -20.22 -10.19 13.72
CA GLN A 469 -19.79 -8.87 14.21
C GLN A 469 -18.35 -8.83 14.77
N ILE A 470 -17.51 -9.79 14.41
CA ILE A 470 -16.09 -9.85 14.77
C ILE A 470 -15.26 -9.60 13.51
N ALA A 471 -14.36 -8.63 13.61
CA ALA A 471 -13.31 -8.37 12.63
C ALA A 471 -12.04 -9.11 13.04
N GLN A 472 -11.60 -10.03 12.20
CA GLN A 472 -10.34 -10.76 12.32
C GLN A 472 -9.31 -10.22 11.33
N ILE A 473 -8.18 -9.77 11.85
CA ILE A 473 -7.03 -9.29 11.09
C ILE A 473 -5.87 -10.23 11.38
N ARG A 474 -5.41 -10.93 10.34
CA ARG A 474 -4.20 -11.74 10.42
C ARG A 474 -3.05 -11.01 9.74
N VAL A 475 -1.89 -11.01 10.39
CA VAL A 475 -0.72 -10.26 9.92
C VAL A 475 0.56 -11.02 10.26
N GLY A 476 1.57 -10.90 9.40
CA GLY A 476 2.89 -11.49 9.56
C GLY A 476 4.00 -10.59 9.01
N ALA A 477 5.22 -11.03 9.24
CA ALA A 477 6.45 -10.43 8.75
C ALA A 477 7.39 -11.52 8.21
N THR A 478 8.21 -11.13 7.25
CA THR A 478 9.19 -12.03 6.66
C THR A 478 10.38 -12.17 7.61
N LEU A 479 10.70 -13.41 7.97
CA LEU A 479 11.80 -13.69 8.89
C LEU A 479 13.01 -14.21 8.13
N LEU A 480 14.16 -13.66 8.46
CA LEU A 480 15.49 -14.05 7.99
C LEU A 480 16.40 -14.34 9.19
N ILE A 481 17.61 -14.84 8.93
CA ILE A 481 18.59 -15.16 9.99
C ILE A 481 19.01 -13.92 10.80
N ASP A 482 18.93 -12.73 10.22
CA ASP A 482 19.25 -11.44 10.83
C ASP A 482 18.03 -10.74 11.46
N SER A 483 16.85 -11.36 11.41
CA SER A 483 15.63 -10.82 12.04
C SER A 483 15.76 -10.67 13.55
N ASN A 484 15.31 -9.52 14.05
CA ASN A 484 15.22 -9.23 15.48
C ASN A 484 13.80 -9.53 16.00
N PRO A 485 13.62 -10.40 17.01
CA PRO A 485 12.29 -10.80 17.49
C PRO A 485 11.33 -9.66 17.88
N GLN A 486 11.85 -8.59 18.48
CA GLN A 486 11.03 -7.45 18.92
C GLN A 486 10.64 -6.58 17.73
N ASP A 487 11.61 -6.27 16.87
CA ASP A 487 11.39 -5.41 15.70
C ASP A 487 10.38 -6.04 14.73
N GLU A 488 10.47 -7.35 14.51
CA GLU A 488 9.53 -8.08 13.63
C GLU A 488 8.11 -8.12 14.22
N GLU A 489 7.95 -8.24 15.54
CA GLU A 489 6.64 -8.13 16.19
C GLU A 489 6.07 -6.69 16.08
N GLU A 490 6.90 -5.66 16.20
CA GLU A 490 6.48 -4.27 15.98
C GLU A 490 6.09 -4.01 14.52
N GLU A 491 6.77 -4.65 13.57
CA GLU A 491 6.44 -4.60 12.15
C GLU A 491 5.04 -5.18 11.87
N THR A 492 4.65 -6.30 12.50
CA THR A 492 3.31 -6.86 12.30
C THR A 492 2.22 -5.90 12.78
N TYR A 493 2.41 -5.23 13.93
CA TYR A 493 1.48 -4.21 14.41
C TYR A 493 1.43 -3.00 13.49
N THR A 494 2.56 -2.57 12.95
CA THR A 494 2.63 -1.48 11.97
C THR A 494 1.84 -1.82 10.70
N LYS A 495 2.02 -3.03 10.16
CA LYS A 495 1.27 -3.57 9.01
C LYS A 495 -0.24 -3.66 9.30
N ALA A 496 -0.63 -4.01 10.52
CA ALA A 496 -2.05 -4.11 10.92
C ALA A 496 -2.70 -2.76 11.25
N SER A 497 -1.92 -1.72 11.59
CA SER A 497 -2.43 -0.45 12.11
C SER A 497 -3.47 0.22 11.21
N ALA A 498 -3.29 0.15 9.89
CA ALA A 498 -4.23 0.72 8.92
C ALA A 498 -5.58 -0.01 8.92
N LEU A 499 -5.57 -1.35 9.06
CA LEU A 499 -6.78 -2.17 9.13
C LEU A 499 -7.49 -2.01 10.48
N LEU A 500 -6.72 -1.90 11.56
CA LEU A 500 -7.29 -1.61 12.89
C LEU A 500 -8.00 -0.26 12.92
N LYS A 501 -7.51 0.75 12.18
CA LYS A 501 -8.20 2.02 12.04
C LYS A 501 -9.47 1.93 11.19
N SER A 502 -9.52 1.04 10.19
CA SER A 502 -10.70 0.95 9.31
C SER A 502 -11.92 0.30 9.97
N ILE A 503 -11.70 -0.45 11.05
CA ILE A 503 -12.76 -1.09 11.84
C ILE A 503 -13.29 -0.22 13.00
N VAL A 504 -12.77 1.00 13.16
CA VAL A 504 -13.24 1.98 14.15
C VAL A 504 -14.01 3.08 13.43
N LYS A 505 -15.06 3.61 14.08
CA LYS A 505 -15.85 4.71 13.54
C LYS A 505 -14.96 5.94 13.34
N PHE A 506 -14.86 6.41 12.11
CA PHE A 506 -13.96 7.48 11.71
C PHE A 506 -14.38 8.83 12.33
N ASP A 507 -13.45 9.51 13.01
CA ASP A 507 -13.57 10.94 13.37
C ASP A 507 -12.78 11.78 12.35
N PRO A 508 -13.43 12.64 11.55
CA PRO A 508 -12.77 13.47 10.53
C PRO A 508 -11.73 14.47 11.07
N SER A 509 -11.61 14.64 12.39
CA SER A 509 -10.75 15.64 13.01
C SER A 509 -9.27 15.26 13.16
N ASP A 510 -8.87 14.03 12.81
CA ASP A 510 -7.51 13.50 13.04
C ASP A 510 -6.47 13.86 11.93
N GLN A 511 -6.59 15.03 11.30
CA GLN A 511 -5.48 15.59 10.52
C GLN A 511 -4.60 16.45 11.43
N ILE A 512 -3.39 15.98 11.73
CA ILE A 512 -2.37 16.76 12.45
C ILE A 512 -1.85 17.85 11.49
N GLU A 513 -2.54 18.99 11.44
CA GLU A 513 -2.03 20.19 10.79
C GLU A 513 -0.84 20.76 11.57
N MET A 514 0.25 21.09 10.86
CA MET A 514 1.37 21.82 11.47
C MET A 514 0.93 23.25 11.77
N LYS A 515 0.77 23.58 13.06
CA LYS A 515 0.43 24.94 13.51
C LYS A 515 1.67 25.85 13.50
N PHE A 516 1.57 26.95 12.75
CA PHE A 516 2.51 28.08 12.76
C PHE A 516 1.82 29.31 13.36
N ASN A 517 2.59 30.29 13.84
CA ASN A 517 2.00 31.59 14.19
C ASN A 517 1.71 32.41 12.94
N HIS A 518 0.77 33.34 13.08
CA HIS A 518 0.40 34.26 12.00
C HIS A 518 0.70 35.71 12.41
N TYR A 519 1.51 36.39 11.60
CA TYR A 519 2.00 37.75 11.81
C TYR A 519 1.27 38.76 10.91
N PHE A 520 -0.05 38.66 10.84
CA PHE A 520 -0.86 39.57 10.03
C PHE A 520 -0.67 41.03 10.46
N GLY A 521 -0.46 41.92 9.48
CA GLY A 521 -0.25 43.35 9.71
C GLY A 521 1.17 43.73 10.17
N LYS A 522 2.07 42.76 10.36
CA LYS A 522 3.49 43.01 10.65
C LYS A 522 4.25 43.29 9.36
N LYS A 523 5.00 44.37 9.33
CA LYS A 523 5.77 44.83 8.16
C LYS A 523 7.22 44.44 8.26
N VAL A 524 7.66 43.61 7.31
CA VAL A 524 9.03 43.10 7.21
C VAL A 524 9.73 43.82 6.05
N LEU A 525 10.84 44.49 6.33
CA LEU A 525 11.74 44.99 5.29
C LEU A 525 12.90 44.01 5.09
N ILE A 526 13.03 43.44 3.90
CA ILE A 526 14.23 42.68 3.52
C ILE A 526 15.19 43.60 2.77
N VAL A 527 16.38 43.78 3.34
CA VAL A 527 17.51 44.49 2.73
C VAL A 527 18.24 43.50 1.83
N ASP A 528 18.05 43.63 0.53
CA ASP A 528 18.62 42.77 -0.50
C ASP A 528 20.07 43.17 -0.80
N HIS A 529 21.01 42.29 -0.44
CA HIS A 529 22.46 42.43 -0.66
C HIS A 529 22.91 41.68 -1.92
N GLU A 530 22.05 41.65 -2.95
CA GLU A 530 22.32 41.06 -4.27
C GLU A 530 22.39 39.54 -4.28
N ASP A 531 21.61 38.90 -3.40
CA ASP A 531 21.47 37.45 -3.34
C ASP A 531 20.30 36.93 -4.17
N SER A 532 20.47 35.76 -4.77
CA SER A 532 19.46 35.14 -5.64
C SER A 532 18.33 34.43 -4.87
N PHE A 533 18.50 34.17 -3.58
CA PHE A 533 17.55 33.45 -2.70
C PHE A 533 16.62 34.38 -1.90
N VAL A 534 16.82 35.70 -1.97
CA VAL A 534 16.09 36.70 -1.17
C VAL A 534 14.56 36.58 -1.27
N HIS A 535 14.03 36.23 -2.44
CA HIS A 535 12.59 36.09 -2.65
C HIS A 535 12.01 34.82 -2.03
N THR A 536 12.78 33.75 -1.91
CA THR A 536 12.36 32.52 -1.21
C THR A 536 12.27 32.77 0.29
N LEU A 537 13.27 33.47 0.85
CA LEU A 537 13.27 33.91 2.23
C LEU A 537 12.05 34.80 2.53
N GLY A 538 11.79 35.78 1.66
CA GLY A 538 10.60 36.62 1.77
C GLY A 538 9.28 35.86 1.58
N ASN A 539 9.26 34.80 0.78
CA ASN A 539 8.08 33.95 0.62
C ASN A 539 7.73 33.22 1.94
N TYR A 540 8.71 32.68 2.66
CA TYR A 540 8.46 32.01 3.94
C TYR A 540 7.83 32.96 4.96
N MET A 541 8.31 34.19 5.04
CA MET A 541 7.73 35.22 5.92
C MET A 541 6.30 35.60 5.51
N LYS A 542 6.01 35.65 4.20
CA LYS A 542 4.63 35.84 3.69
C LYS A 542 3.72 34.67 4.02
N GLN A 543 4.21 33.43 4.01
CA GLN A 543 3.43 32.25 4.44
C GLN A 543 3.01 32.35 5.91
N LEU A 544 3.85 32.96 6.75
CA LEU A 544 3.50 33.28 8.14
C LEU A 544 2.56 34.51 8.25
N GLY A 545 2.08 35.08 7.14
CA GLY A 545 1.11 36.17 7.12
C GLY A 545 1.69 37.59 7.19
N ALA A 546 3.02 37.75 7.18
CA ALA A 546 3.66 39.07 7.25
C ALA A 546 3.63 39.84 5.92
N GLU A 547 3.56 41.18 6.00
CA GLU A 547 3.69 42.08 4.86
C GLU A 547 5.17 42.32 4.54
N VAL A 548 5.68 41.64 3.51
CA VAL A 548 7.11 41.67 3.17
C VAL A 548 7.40 42.58 1.98
N ILE A 549 8.29 43.55 2.18
CA ILE A 549 8.86 44.42 1.14
C ILE A 549 10.35 44.12 1.01
N THR A 550 10.84 43.93 -0.22
CA THR A 550 12.26 43.70 -0.50
C THR A 550 12.82 44.88 -1.27
N LEU A 551 13.89 45.51 -0.76
CA LEU A 551 14.55 46.64 -1.41
C LEU A 551 16.06 46.38 -1.50
N ARG A 552 16.68 46.78 -2.62
CA ARG A 552 18.14 46.78 -2.75
C ARG A 552 18.77 47.62 -1.64
N HIS A 553 19.90 47.16 -1.11
CA HIS A 553 20.56 47.71 0.09
C HIS A 553 20.64 49.25 0.14
N HIS A 554 20.97 49.93 -0.97
CA HIS A 554 21.04 51.39 -1.03
C HIS A 554 19.67 52.09 -0.93
N HIS A 555 18.62 51.52 -1.52
CA HIS A 555 17.24 52.03 -1.39
C HIS A 555 16.68 51.76 0.01
N ALA A 556 16.93 50.58 0.57
CA ALA A 556 16.50 50.21 1.91
C ALA A 556 17.04 51.18 2.96
N ARG A 557 18.35 51.52 2.90
CA ARG A 557 18.95 52.54 3.79
C ARG A 557 18.27 53.89 3.69
N LYS A 558 17.89 54.33 2.48
CA LYS A 558 17.21 55.62 2.28
C LYS A 558 15.85 55.62 3.00
N VAL A 559 15.06 54.57 2.80
CA VAL A 559 13.73 54.43 3.41
C VAL A 559 13.80 54.32 4.93
N LEU A 560 14.81 53.60 5.47
CA LEU A 560 15.03 53.51 6.92
C LEU A 560 15.40 54.86 7.55
N LYS A 561 16.18 55.70 6.85
CA LYS A 561 16.51 57.07 7.30
C LYS A 561 15.31 58.02 7.29
N GLU A 562 14.31 57.76 6.47
CA GLU A 562 13.08 58.55 6.36
C GLU A 562 12.05 58.19 7.46
N ASN A 563 12.45 57.43 8.49
CA ASN A 563 11.60 56.95 9.60
C ASN A 563 10.40 56.09 9.18
N ALA A 564 10.53 55.33 8.09
CA ALA A 564 9.56 54.30 7.76
C ALA A 564 9.52 53.23 8.87
N ARG A 565 8.35 53.00 9.47
CA ARG A 565 8.17 52.01 10.54
C ARG A 565 8.03 50.60 9.95
N TYR A 566 8.96 49.73 10.31
CA TYR A 566 8.92 48.28 10.07
C TYR A 566 8.98 47.56 11.41
N ASP A 567 8.31 46.41 11.51
CA ASP A 567 8.32 45.58 12.72
C ASP A 567 9.61 44.73 12.81
N VAL A 568 10.24 44.44 11.68
CA VAL A 568 11.56 43.80 11.61
C VAL A 568 12.28 44.15 10.31
N VAL A 569 13.59 44.30 10.39
CA VAL A 569 14.50 44.42 9.24
C VAL A 569 15.30 43.13 9.09
N VAL A 570 15.20 42.50 7.92
CA VAL A 570 15.94 41.29 7.58
C VAL A 570 17.13 41.67 6.70
N LEU A 571 18.33 41.38 7.19
CA LEU A 571 19.57 41.51 6.42
C LEU A 571 19.77 40.20 5.65
N SER A 572 19.49 40.25 4.34
CA SER A 572 19.57 39.08 3.47
C SER A 572 21.01 38.56 3.31
N PRO A 573 21.19 37.33 2.79
CA PRO A 573 22.47 36.87 2.28
C PRO A 573 23.02 37.78 1.17
N GLY A 574 24.26 37.56 0.77
CA GLY A 574 24.89 38.28 -0.34
C GLY A 574 26.32 37.79 -0.58
N PRO A 575 26.90 38.11 -1.75
CA PRO A 575 28.29 37.77 -2.04
C PRO A 575 29.25 38.66 -1.24
N GLY A 576 30.55 38.37 -1.26
CA GLY A 576 31.57 39.29 -0.75
C GLY A 576 31.55 39.48 0.77
N ARG A 577 31.93 40.69 1.23
CA ARG A 577 32.07 41.05 2.65
C ARG A 577 31.04 42.10 3.09
N PRO A 578 30.67 42.17 4.39
CA PRO A 578 29.67 43.10 4.88
C PRO A 578 29.94 44.58 4.55
N GLU A 579 31.22 44.98 4.55
CA GLU A 579 31.66 46.34 4.22
C GLU A 579 31.20 46.80 2.82
N GLN A 580 31.20 45.91 1.82
CA GLN A 580 30.84 46.22 0.43
C GLN A 580 29.41 46.75 0.31
N PHE A 581 28.51 46.28 1.19
CA PHE A 581 27.13 46.69 1.20
C PHE A 581 26.82 47.70 2.29
N PHE A 582 27.82 48.22 3.01
CA PHE A 582 27.66 49.13 4.14
C PHE A 582 26.63 48.60 5.16
N LEU A 583 26.82 47.35 5.62
CA LEU A 583 25.92 46.74 6.61
C LEU A 583 25.94 47.53 7.93
N ASN A 584 27.10 48.04 8.34
CA ASN A 584 27.24 48.84 9.57
C ASN A 584 26.27 50.03 9.58
N ASP A 585 26.25 50.82 8.50
CA ASP A 585 25.29 51.94 8.37
C ASP A 585 23.84 51.49 8.50
N THR A 586 23.50 50.32 7.94
CA THR A 586 22.12 49.78 8.00
C THR A 586 21.76 49.35 9.42
N ILE A 587 22.68 48.66 10.11
CA ILE A 587 22.51 48.20 11.49
C ILE A 587 22.41 49.40 12.44
N ASP A 588 23.27 50.41 12.27
CA ASP A 588 23.24 51.67 13.02
C ASP A 588 21.87 52.33 12.97
N ILE A 589 21.29 52.47 11.76
CA ILE A 589 19.97 53.07 11.57
C ILE A 589 18.89 52.23 12.27
N CYS A 590 18.94 50.91 12.16
CA CYS A 590 17.96 50.03 12.80
C CYS A 590 18.02 50.14 14.33
N ILE A 591 19.22 50.19 14.91
CA ILE A 591 19.40 50.36 16.37
C ILE A 591 18.90 51.74 16.82
N GLN A 592 19.22 52.81 16.08
CA GLN A 592 18.72 54.16 16.38
C GLN A 592 17.19 54.26 16.31
N ASN A 593 16.58 53.50 15.42
CA ASN A 593 15.12 53.41 15.26
C ASN A 593 14.46 52.35 16.15
N GLU A 594 15.21 51.70 17.05
CA GLU A 594 14.74 50.59 17.91
C GLU A 594 14.05 49.46 17.12
N THR A 595 14.49 49.22 15.88
CA THR A 595 13.88 48.23 14.97
C THR A 595 14.58 46.87 15.09
N PRO A 596 13.85 45.77 15.37
CA PRO A 596 14.41 44.42 15.41
C PRO A 596 15.15 44.02 14.12
N ILE A 597 16.22 43.22 14.26
CA ILE A 597 17.04 42.77 13.13
C ILE A 597 17.11 41.24 13.08
N PHE A 598 16.90 40.67 11.90
CA PHE A 598 17.22 39.28 11.60
C PHE A 598 18.30 39.19 10.50
N GLY A 599 19.46 38.61 10.78
CA GLY A 599 20.52 38.41 9.79
C GLY A 599 20.59 36.99 9.23
N VAL A 600 20.76 36.84 7.91
CA VAL A 600 20.99 35.53 7.27
C VAL A 600 22.29 35.57 6.48
N CYS A 601 23.17 34.58 6.69
CA CYS A 601 24.46 34.44 6.03
C CYS A 601 25.32 35.71 6.12
N LEU A 602 25.40 36.52 5.05
CA LEU A 602 26.08 37.83 5.06
C LEU A 602 25.51 38.76 6.16
N GLY A 603 24.21 38.67 6.44
CA GLY A 603 23.58 39.39 7.55
C GLY A 603 24.15 39.01 8.92
N LEU A 604 24.40 37.72 9.18
CA LEU A 604 25.07 37.28 10.42
C LEU A 604 26.50 37.83 10.47
N GLN A 605 27.23 37.74 9.35
CA GLN A 605 28.60 38.21 9.27
C GLN A 605 28.70 39.71 9.57
N GLY A 606 27.80 40.51 9.01
CA GLY A 606 27.73 41.95 9.29
C GLY A 606 27.36 42.26 10.74
N ILE A 607 26.44 41.52 11.35
CA ILE A 607 26.09 41.69 12.77
C ILE A 607 27.29 41.37 13.67
N VAL A 608 28.00 40.27 13.41
CA VAL A 608 29.19 39.90 14.18
C VAL A 608 30.29 40.96 14.05
N GLU A 609 30.57 41.44 12.84
CA GLU A 609 31.57 42.47 12.57
C GLU A 609 31.20 43.81 13.24
N TYR A 610 29.94 44.25 13.12
CA TYR A 610 29.43 45.49 13.71
C TYR A 610 29.65 45.56 15.23
N PHE A 611 29.45 44.44 15.94
CA PHE A 611 29.65 44.38 17.39
C PHE A 611 31.10 44.09 17.82
N GLY A 612 32.08 44.14 16.91
CA GLY A 612 33.51 43.99 17.21
C GLY A 612 34.06 42.55 17.11
N GLY A 613 33.31 41.65 16.48
CA GLY A 613 33.75 40.31 16.14
C GLY A 613 34.79 40.27 15.02
N GLU A 614 35.32 39.08 14.73
CA GLU A 614 36.29 38.84 13.66
C GLU A 614 35.73 37.80 12.67
N LEU A 615 35.82 38.11 11.37
CA LEU A 615 35.47 37.21 10.28
C LEU A 615 36.73 36.62 9.65
N ASP A 616 36.69 35.34 9.29
CA ASP A 616 37.78 34.66 8.58
C ASP A 616 37.21 33.80 7.44
N ILE A 617 38.09 33.25 6.60
CA ILE A 617 37.74 32.41 5.45
C ILE A 617 37.97 30.95 5.83
N LEU A 618 36.98 30.11 5.55
CA LEU A 618 37.08 28.66 5.72
C LEU A 618 38.12 28.08 4.76
N ASP A 619 38.95 27.16 5.24
CA ASP A 619 39.89 26.39 4.41
C ASP A 619 39.16 25.65 3.27
N THR A 620 37.96 25.15 3.55
CA THR A 620 37.08 24.52 2.57
C THR A 620 35.73 25.26 2.51
N PRO A 621 35.41 25.92 1.38
CA PRO A 621 34.11 26.54 1.18
C PRO A 621 32.95 25.56 1.29
N ARG A 622 31.83 26.03 1.86
CA ARG A 622 30.63 25.23 2.08
C ARG A 622 29.50 25.75 1.20
N HIS A 623 29.62 25.50 -0.10
CA HIS A 623 28.65 25.93 -1.11
C HIS A 623 27.77 24.77 -1.56
N GLY A 624 26.45 24.89 -1.40
CA GLY A 624 25.46 23.92 -1.90
C GLY A 624 25.51 22.56 -1.21
N LYS A 625 25.95 22.53 0.05
CA LYS A 625 26.11 21.29 0.83
C LYS A 625 25.22 21.32 2.08
N LYS A 626 24.75 20.13 2.46
CA LYS A 626 23.97 19.89 3.67
C LYS A 626 24.93 19.62 4.83
N PHE A 627 24.73 20.30 5.95
CA PHE A 627 25.51 20.11 7.17
C PHE A 627 24.58 20.00 8.38
N LYS A 628 25.04 19.30 9.41
CA LYS A 628 24.32 19.19 10.68
C LYS A 628 24.66 20.39 11.56
N VAL A 629 23.62 20.97 12.15
CA VAL A 629 23.72 22.11 13.07
C VAL A 629 22.96 21.82 14.34
N ASN A 630 23.63 21.99 15.47
CA ASN A 630 23.10 21.84 16.82
C ASN A 630 22.55 23.17 17.32
N LEU A 631 21.27 23.21 17.65
CA LEU A 631 20.57 24.35 18.24
C LEU A 631 20.56 24.18 19.78
N SER A 632 21.30 25.03 20.49
CA SER A 632 21.50 24.92 21.94
C SER A 632 20.45 25.65 22.77
N GLU A 633 19.64 26.53 22.17
CA GLU A 633 18.61 27.30 22.86
C GLU A 633 17.18 26.83 22.50
N PRO A 634 16.32 26.50 23.50
CA PRO A 634 14.96 25.99 23.28
C PRO A 634 14.07 26.92 22.45
N ASN A 635 14.27 28.23 22.55
CA ASN A 635 13.47 29.21 21.79
C ASN A 635 13.63 29.03 20.28
N PHE A 636 14.83 28.63 19.82
CA PHE A 636 15.10 28.45 18.40
C PHE A 636 14.87 27.01 17.92
N SER A 637 14.92 26.00 18.81
CA SER A 637 14.66 24.59 18.48
C SER A 637 13.21 24.14 18.71
N LYS A 638 12.32 25.03 19.16
CA LYS A 638 10.90 24.70 19.43
C LYS A 638 10.23 24.09 18.20
N GLY A 639 9.73 22.86 18.35
CA GLY A 639 9.07 22.11 17.28
C GLY A 639 10.01 21.53 16.22
N MET A 640 11.33 21.52 16.48
CA MET A 640 12.38 20.91 15.65
C MET A 640 13.24 19.98 16.52
N GLU A 641 14.05 19.14 15.86
CA GLU A 641 15.10 18.38 16.54
C GLU A 641 16.20 19.33 17.05
N SER A 642 16.94 18.92 18.09
CA SER A 642 18.07 19.71 18.61
C SER A 642 19.24 19.76 17.62
N GLN A 643 19.35 18.77 16.72
CA GLN A 643 20.27 18.76 15.59
C GLN A 643 19.45 18.76 14.30
N ILE A 644 19.69 19.72 13.40
CA ILE A 644 18.98 19.84 12.13
C ILE A 644 19.94 19.85 10.95
N ASP A 645 19.49 19.34 9.81
CA ASP A 645 20.18 19.53 8.54
C ASP A 645 19.89 20.92 7.97
N VAL A 646 20.95 21.63 7.55
CA VAL A 646 20.84 22.96 6.95
C VAL A 646 21.69 23.10 5.68
N GLY A 647 21.24 23.97 4.77
CA GLY A 647 21.99 24.38 3.59
C GLY A 647 22.98 25.50 3.87
N LEU A 648 24.24 25.27 3.50
CA LEU A 648 25.31 26.28 3.59
C LEU A 648 25.70 26.77 2.18
N TYR A 649 25.92 28.09 2.08
CA TYR A 649 26.44 28.78 0.90
C TYR A 649 27.44 29.88 1.29
N HIS A 650 28.43 29.53 2.13
CA HIS A 650 29.39 30.51 2.63
C HIS A 650 30.84 30.02 2.57
N SER A 651 31.74 30.99 2.40
CA SER A 651 33.18 30.82 2.57
C SER A 651 33.69 31.61 3.77
N ILE A 652 32.99 32.66 4.17
CA ILE A 652 33.34 33.52 5.30
C ILE A 652 32.55 33.05 6.51
N TYR A 653 33.17 33.04 7.69
CA TYR A 653 32.50 32.66 8.93
C TYR A 653 32.93 33.57 10.09
N ALA A 654 32.14 33.58 11.16
CA ALA A 654 32.47 34.26 12.40
C ALA A 654 33.53 33.46 13.18
N LYS A 655 34.78 33.93 13.13
CA LYS A 655 35.91 33.34 13.88
C LYS A 655 35.91 33.74 15.34
N ARG A 656 35.59 35.01 15.63
CA ARG A 656 35.46 35.52 16.99
C ARG A 656 34.13 36.23 17.16
N VAL A 657 33.32 35.74 18.08
CA VAL A 657 32.04 36.36 18.46
C VAL A 657 32.28 37.25 19.69
N PRO A 658 31.87 38.53 19.68
CA PRO A 658 32.07 39.44 20.81
C PRO A 658 31.13 39.09 21.98
N ASP A 659 31.49 39.49 23.20
CA ASP A 659 30.73 39.21 24.42
C ASP A 659 29.31 39.80 24.43
N THR A 660 29.00 40.74 23.55
CA THR A 660 27.64 41.30 23.39
C THR A 660 26.68 40.32 22.71
N LEU A 661 27.22 39.34 21.98
CA LEU A 661 26.47 38.29 21.28
C LEU A 661 26.59 36.95 22.00
N ARG A 662 25.52 36.14 21.95
CA ARG A 662 25.48 34.77 22.44
C ARG A 662 25.27 33.83 21.27
N VAL A 663 26.08 32.78 21.20
CA VAL A 663 25.95 31.71 20.20
C VAL A 663 24.86 30.74 20.62
N PHE A 664 23.88 30.49 19.74
CA PHE A 664 22.82 29.51 19.97
C PHE A 664 22.85 28.35 18.97
N ALA A 665 23.69 28.43 17.92
CA ALA A 665 23.83 27.35 16.96
C ALA A 665 25.29 27.15 16.54
N LEU A 666 25.72 25.88 16.50
CA LEU A 666 27.06 25.44 16.09
C LEU A 666 26.92 24.23 15.18
N ASP A 667 27.81 24.08 14.22
CA ASP A 667 27.95 22.83 13.48
C ASP A 667 28.87 21.82 14.21
N ASP A 668 29.15 20.69 13.56
CA ASP A 668 30.02 19.64 14.11
C ASP A 668 31.51 20.04 14.20
N GLU A 669 31.93 21.11 13.51
CA GLU A 669 33.29 21.67 13.54
C GLU A 669 33.41 22.86 14.51
N ASN A 670 32.38 23.14 15.32
CA ASN A 670 32.27 24.28 16.23
C ASN A 670 32.33 25.65 15.53
N ILE A 671 31.97 25.73 14.25
CA ILE A 671 31.79 26.97 13.53
C ILE A 671 30.42 27.55 13.90
N VAL A 672 30.40 28.87 14.13
CA VAL A 672 29.21 29.61 14.54
C VAL A 672 28.16 29.61 13.44
N MET A 673 26.98 29.08 13.77
CA MET A 673 25.84 28.96 12.86
C MET A 673 24.68 29.87 13.24
N GLY A 674 24.65 30.41 14.46
CA GLY A 674 23.60 31.32 14.90
C GLY A 674 23.98 32.11 16.14
N VAL A 675 23.65 33.39 16.15
CA VAL A 675 23.95 34.34 17.23
C VAL A 675 22.73 35.19 17.56
N ARG A 676 22.60 35.57 18.84
CA ARG A 676 21.61 36.55 19.32
C ARG A 676 22.30 37.62 20.15
N HIS A 677 21.82 38.85 20.13
CA HIS A 677 22.29 39.88 21.06
C HIS A 677 21.75 39.61 22.47
N LYS A 678 22.55 39.94 23.50
CA LYS A 678 22.16 39.68 24.90
C LYS A 678 20.99 40.56 25.37
N THR A 679 20.83 41.76 24.81
CA THR A 679 19.85 42.77 25.27
C THR A 679 19.02 43.42 24.17
N LEU A 680 19.42 43.32 22.90
CA LEU A 680 18.75 43.99 21.77
C LEU A 680 17.98 42.92 21.00
N PRO A 681 16.85 43.26 20.34
CA PRO A 681 16.10 42.32 19.50
C PRO A 681 16.85 42.08 18.18
N ILE A 682 17.97 41.37 18.25
CA ILE A 682 18.83 41.05 17.11
C ILE A 682 19.21 39.58 17.19
N SER A 683 18.84 38.83 16.15
CA SER A 683 19.18 37.41 15.99
C SER A 683 19.70 37.18 14.57
N ALA A 684 20.55 36.19 14.36
CA ALA A 684 21.09 35.89 13.04
C ALA A 684 21.51 34.43 12.90
N VAL A 685 21.50 33.92 11.67
CA VAL A 685 21.98 32.57 11.31
C VAL A 685 22.92 32.62 10.11
N GLN A 686 23.92 31.73 10.08
CA GLN A 686 24.92 31.65 9.01
C GLN A 686 24.42 30.81 7.83
N PHE A 687 23.57 29.83 8.12
CA PHE A 687 22.94 28.97 7.11
C PHE A 687 21.71 29.64 6.49
N HIS A 688 21.15 29.02 5.46
CA HIS A 688 20.02 29.54 4.70
C HIS A 688 18.73 28.79 5.08
N PRO A 689 17.84 29.37 5.90
CA PRO A 689 16.56 28.74 6.25
C PRO A 689 15.69 28.47 5.03
N GLU A 690 15.78 29.32 4.00
CA GLU A 690 15.04 29.26 2.76
C GLU A 690 15.54 28.20 1.76
N SER A 691 16.70 27.59 2.03
CA SER A 691 17.30 26.60 1.14
C SER A 691 16.51 25.29 1.13
N LEU A 692 16.43 24.66 -0.05
CA LEU A 692 15.95 23.29 -0.22
C LEU A 692 16.69 22.29 0.69
N LEU A 693 17.95 22.57 1.01
CA LEU A 693 18.75 21.72 1.88
C LEU A 693 18.35 21.83 3.37
N THR A 694 17.54 22.83 3.74
CA THR A 694 17.02 23.10 5.09
C THR A 694 15.53 22.76 5.23
N SER A 695 14.89 22.23 4.18
CA SER A 695 13.43 22.09 4.15
C SER A 695 12.88 20.83 4.83
N SER A 696 13.74 19.89 5.24
CA SER A 696 13.33 18.69 5.99
C SER A 696 12.46 19.09 7.20
N ASN A 697 11.31 18.43 7.42
CA ASN A 697 10.39 18.73 8.52
C ASN A 697 9.87 20.19 8.61
N SER A 698 9.96 20.95 7.51
CA SER A 698 9.71 22.40 7.47
C SER A 698 10.60 23.21 8.41
N ASN A 699 11.82 22.74 8.70
CA ASN A 699 12.74 23.37 9.64
C ASN A 699 13.03 24.84 9.29
N GLY A 700 13.23 25.14 8.00
CA GLY A 700 13.42 26.52 7.54
C GLY A 700 12.31 27.48 7.95
N LEU A 701 11.05 27.11 7.70
CA LEU A 701 9.88 27.93 8.05
C LEU A 701 9.67 28.01 9.58
N ARG A 702 9.85 26.88 10.29
CA ARG A 702 9.78 26.82 11.76
C ARG A 702 10.83 27.70 12.43
N LEU A 703 12.04 27.74 11.89
CA LEU A 703 13.10 28.58 12.42
C LEU A 703 12.77 30.06 12.25
N ILE A 704 12.23 30.47 11.09
CA ILE A 704 11.79 31.86 10.89
C ILE A 704 10.67 32.22 11.86
N ASP A 705 9.70 31.32 12.07
CA ASP A 705 8.63 31.52 13.06
C ASP A 705 9.20 31.69 14.48
N ASN A 706 10.11 30.80 14.89
CA ASN A 706 10.78 30.88 16.20
C ASN A 706 11.60 32.17 16.37
N ILE A 707 12.30 32.62 15.32
CA ILE A 707 13.06 33.87 15.33
C ILE A 707 12.13 35.08 15.42
N PHE A 708 11.00 35.08 14.71
CA PHE A 708 10.03 36.16 14.80
C PHE A 708 9.44 36.25 16.22
N GLN A 709 9.16 35.11 16.86
CA GLN A 709 8.77 35.09 18.28
C GLN A 709 9.85 35.66 19.20
N ASP A 710 11.12 35.27 19.02
CA ASP A 710 12.25 35.76 19.86
C ASP A 710 12.49 37.27 19.68
N LEU A 711 12.23 37.80 18.48
CA LEU A 711 12.29 39.23 18.18
C LEU A 711 11.06 40.03 18.67
N GLY A 712 10.03 39.35 19.20
CA GLY A 712 8.84 39.96 19.78
C GLY A 712 7.78 40.41 18.77
N LEU A 713 7.70 39.77 17.60
CA LEU A 713 6.73 40.10 16.56
C LEU A 713 5.30 39.68 16.89
#